data_AF-A0A2D3PS85-F1
#
_entry.id   AF-A0A2D3PS85-F1
#
_cell.length_a   1.000
_cell.length_b   1.000
_cell.length_c   1.000
_cell.angle_alpha   90.00
_cell.angle_beta   90.00
_cell.angle_gamma   90.00
#
_symmetry.space_group_name_H-M   'P 1'
#
loop_
_entity.id
_entity.type
_entity.pdbx_description
1 polymer ?
#
loop_
_entity_poly.entity_id
_entity_poly.type
_entity_poly.pdbx_seq_one_letter_code
_entity_poly.pdbx_strand_id
1 'polypeptide(L)'
;METNLIKYLRARRPIIWVNSGDYKEIDTIVKEATKDYKNKAIYEYRALGAVDFETKVKEENISDLYNFLDTLYSEGIKRNIFLLIKNAEEEMKDARNIAYIKKIAETRYSNSDYNFTIIVISETETVPKELEKFTSILDIPNMSKDEIEKYILKFSKDNNIKVDEKDIGEVAISLKGLTKLEIDHVLNMIIESKNNISISGRDIIIKEKGQIIKKSSILEIIDFKEKIEDIGGLEGLKEWLKSKAQVFRRLDEAKKFGVDTPKGVLLVGMPGCGKSLAAKASARLFNVPLLRLDIGRLLGKYVGESEHNMRVALKTAESISPCILWIDEIEKAFAGINQDGGASDITKRLFGQFLTWLQEKENTVFVVATANDITAFPPEFLRKGRFDEVFFIDFPNEEERERIFEIHLEKRGKLTDDIDINKLAKQTEGYCGADIEEVVKNAVENIFILETENEEEKEITTQDLLESAKNIDSLTNILADKIEILKKSYDKFKIKSASKKLPSSQRIKKNKKGKSGIPTFRDMVVVNGGKYTPSFFNEEREVFDIEVCKYPVTQDMWMEVMEENPSEFKGGRRPVENVSWWDALEYCNKLSEKYNLEPVYDLSKKDEGILKINQLGGETEYPNIADFRKTEGFRLPTALEWEWFASGGEIAIQDETFNYTYSGSDNIDEVAWYEKNSGKQTHDVGTKKPNQLGLYDCSGNVWEWCYDTGSSGYVSEETPYIYDASNNNRILKGGSCGWFLFGAAFDGLAYNCKISYSKADLIDASKALYGFRIIRTI
;
A
#
# COMPACT_ATOMS: atom_id res chain seq x y z
N MET A 1 18.62 14.39 -26.81
CA MET A 1 17.76 15.59 -26.81
C MET A 1 18.68 16.80 -26.87
N GLU A 2 18.46 17.76 -27.77
CA GLU A 2 19.17 19.06 -27.66
C GLU A 2 18.78 19.69 -26.32
N THR A 3 19.72 19.76 -25.38
CA THR A 3 19.50 20.36 -24.06
C THR A 3 19.04 21.81 -24.23
N ASN A 4 18.06 22.27 -23.44
CA ASN A 4 17.54 23.64 -23.50
C ASN A 4 18.66 24.71 -23.40
N LEU A 5 19.79 24.36 -22.77
CA LEU A 5 21.00 25.17 -22.74
C LEU A 5 21.51 25.53 -24.15
N ILE A 6 21.59 24.57 -25.09
CA ILE A 6 22.07 24.81 -26.47
C ILE A 6 21.23 25.90 -27.15
N LYS A 7 19.91 25.87 -26.94
CA LYS A 7 19.00 26.87 -27.50
C LYS A 7 19.28 28.25 -26.93
N TYR A 8 19.50 28.37 -25.62
CA TYR A 8 19.83 29.65 -24.98
C TYR A 8 21.20 30.19 -25.41
N LEU A 9 22.21 29.32 -25.55
CA LEU A 9 23.53 29.70 -26.04
C LEU A 9 23.46 30.18 -27.51
N ARG A 10 22.72 29.48 -28.37
CA ARG A 10 22.48 29.90 -29.77
C ARG A 10 21.69 31.20 -29.86
N ALA A 11 20.74 31.42 -28.95
CA ALA A 11 19.99 32.66 -28.82
C ALA A 11 20.80 33.81 -28.20
N ARG A 12 22.10 33.62 -27.94
CA ARG A 12 23.02 34.61 -27.37
C ARG A 12 22.55 35.20 -26.03
N ARG A 13 21.86 34.41 -25.20
CA ARG A 13 21.47 34.84 -23.85
C ARG A 13 22.73 35.08 -23.01
N PRO A 14 22.88 36.26 -22.37
CA PRO A 14 24.11 36.58 -21.64
C PRO A 14 24.18 35.89 -20.28
N ILE A 15 23.05 35.72 -19.60
CA ILE A 15 23.00 35.10 -18.27
C ILE A 15 22.03 33.93 -18.31
N ILE A 16 22.50 32.78 -17.86
CA ILE A 16 21.70 31.56 -17.72
C ILE A 16 21.76 31.17 -16.25
N TRP A 17 20.60 31.09 -15.61
CA TRP A 17 20.49 30.70 -14.21
C TRP A 17 20.02 29.26 -14.12
N VAL A 18 20.84 28.39 -13.56
CA VAL A 18 20.56 26.96 -13.43
C VAL A 18 20.22 26.68 -11.97
N ASN A 19 19.02 26.16 -11.75
CA ASN A 19 18.60 25.73 -10.43
C ASN A 19 18.91 24.24 -10.24
N SER A 20 20.09 23.92 -9.70
CA SER A 20 20.48 22.54 -9.39
C SER A 20 21.73 22.51 -8.50
N GLY A 21 21.77 21.56 -7.56
CA GLY A 21 22.94 21.24 -6.74
C GLY A 21 23.90 20.22 -7.40
N ASP A 22 23.54 19.64 -8.54
CA ASP A 22 24.35 18.65 -9.25
C ASP A 22 25.36 19.32 -10.19
N TYR A 23 26.49 19.77 -9.62
CA TYR A 23 27.53 20.44 -10.39
C TYR A 23 28.19 19.55 -11.46
N LYS A 24 28.19 18.21 -11.28
CA LYS A 24 28.81 17.28 -12.24
C LYS A 24 27.95 17.11 -13.48
N GLU A 25 26.64 17.00 -13.30
CA GLU A 25 25.70 16.95 -14.41
C GLU A 25 25.75 18.25 -15.21
N ILE A 26 25.77 19.40 -14.55
CA ILE A 26 25.85 20.70 -15.22
C ILE A 26 27.16 20.82 -16.02
N ASP A 27 28.29 20.38 -15.46
CA ASP A 27 29.56 20.38 -16.20
C ASP A 27 29.48 19.56 -17.48
N THR A 28 28.81 18.40 -17.42
CA THR A 28 28.60 17.54 -18.58
C THR A 28 27.71 18.23 -19.62
N ILE A 29 26.60 18.82 -19.18
CA ILE A 29 25.67 19.56 -20.03
C ILE A 29 26.35 20.75 -20.70
N VAL A 30 27.19 21.51 -19.98
CA VAL A 30 27.93 22.65 -20.52
C VAL A 30 29.00 22.19 -21.50
N LYS A 31 29.74 21.11 -21.21
CA LYS A 31 30.73 20.54 -22.15
C LYS A 31 30.08 20.14 -23.46
N GLU A 32 28.94 19.48 -23.40
CA GLU A 32 28.21 19.03 -24.59
C GLU A 32 27.57 20.21 -25.33
N ALA A 33 26.93 21.15 -24.62
CA ALA A 33 26.28 22.30 -25.23
C ALA A 33 27.25 23.27 -25.92
N THR A 34 28.50 23.32 -25.44
CA THR A 34 29.53 24.17 -26.02
C THR A 34 30.38 23.44 -27.07
N LYS A 35 30.18 22.15 -27.33
CA LYS A 35 31.07 21.31 -28.17
C LYS A 35 31.32 21.88 -29.57
N ASP A 36 30.29 22.48 -30.17
CA ASP A 36 30.35 23.01 -31.54
C ASP A 36 30.95 24.42 -31.64
N TYR A 37 31.22 25.09 -30.51
CA TYR A 37 31.80 26.43 -30.50
C TYR A 37 33.32 26.38 -30.74
N LYS A 38 33.78 27.02 -31.81
CA LYS A 38 35.21 27.20 -32.12
C LYS A 38 35.81 28.32 -31.27
N ASN A 39 37.10 28.20 -30.94
CA ASN A 39 37.84 29.18 -30.14
C ASN A 39 37.08 29.58 -28.85
N LYS A 40 36.86 28.60 -27.98
CA LYS A 40 36.12 28.74 -26.72
C LYS A 40 37.02 28.59 -25.50
N ALA A 41 36.66 29.26 -24.41
CA ALA A 41 37.21 29.05 -23.08
C ALA A 41 36.06 28.86 -22.08
N ILE A 42 36.21 27.87 -21.20
CA ILE A 42 35.26 27.60 -20.12
C ILE A 42 36.00 27.89 -18.82
N TYR A 43 35.48 28.81 -18.04
CA TYR A 43 36.05 29.20 -16.74
C TYR A 43 35.07 28.83 -15.63
N GLU A 44 35.60 28.50 -14.46
CA GLU A 44 34.81 28.18 -13.28
C GLU A 44 35.22 29.06 -12.11
N TYR A 45 34.25 29.62 -11.39
CA TYR A 45 34.45 30.37 -10.17
C TYR A 45 33.65 29.74 -9.03
N ARG A 46 34.28 29.61 -7.87
CA ARG A 46 33.67 29.12 -6.62
C ARG A 46 33.91 30.10 -5.48
N ALA A 47 33.21 29.98 -4.34
CA ALA A 47 33.34 30.84 -3.14
C ALA A 47 34.77 31.27 -2.72
N LEU A 48 35.80 30.51 -3.08
CA LEU A 48 37.19 30.77 -2.67
C LEU A 48 38.11 31.17 -3.83
N GLY A 49 37.59 31.40 -5.04
CA GLY A 49 38.35 31.87 -6.20
C GLY A 49 38.11 31.08 -7.49
N ALA A 50 38.89 31.42 -8.52
CA ALA A 50 38.84 30.76 -9.81
C ALA A 50 39.39 29.33 -9.75
N VAL A 51 38.78 28.44 -10.52
CA VAL A 51 39.10 27.02 -10.58
C VAL A 51 39.20 26.61 -12.05
N ASP A 52 40.23 25.85 -12.38
CA ASP A 52 40.36 25.28 -13.71
C ASP A 52 39.22 24.28 -13.97
N PHE A 53 38.53 24.46 -15.10
CA PHE A 53 37.31 23.70 -15.39
C PHE A 53 37.55 22.20 -15.63
N GLU A 54 38.74 21.78 -16.08
CA GLU A 54 39.02 20.37 -16.38
C GLU A 54 39.66 19.64 -15.19
N THR A 55 40.68 20.25 -14.58
CA THR A 55 41.46 19.67 -13.48
C THR A 55 40.85 19.92 -12.11
N LYS A 56 39.95 20.91 -12.00
CA LYS A 56 39.32 21.37 -10.75
C LYS A 56 40.32 21.89 -9.72
N VAL A 57 41.53 22.27 -10.15
CA VAL A 57 42.56 22.86 -9.29
C VAL A 57 42.32 24.37 -9.18
N LYS A 58 42.47 24.91 -7.96
CA LYS A 58 42.31 26.34 -7.69
C LYS A 58 43.46 27.14 -8.32
N GLU A 59 43.13 28.27 -8.94
CA GLU A 59 44.11 29.25 -9.37
C GLU A 59 44.54 30.13 -8.18
N GLU A 60 45.85 30.25 -7.94
CA GLU A 60 46.39 30.95 -6.75
C GLU A 60 46.19 32.48 -6.78
N ASN A 61 46.02 33.07 -7.96
CA ASN A 61 46.09 34.52 -8.16
C ASN A 61 44.74 35.24 -8.19
N ILE A 62 43.61 34.53 -8.05
CA ILE A 62 42.27 35.10 -8.22
C ILE A 62 41.40 34.72 -7.02
N SER A 63 41.18 35.70 -6.13
CA SER A 63 40.48 35.51 -4.86
C SER A 63 39.09 36.16 -4.78
N ASP A 64 38.74 37.03 -5.73
CA ASP A 64 37.42 37.68 -5.78
C ASP A 64 36.80 37.63 -7.18
N LEU A 65 35.47 37.59 -7.25
CA LEU A 65 34.73 37.49 -8.51
C LEU A 65 34.86 38.76 -9.34
N TYR A 66 34.97 39.94 -8.69
CA TYR A 66 35.07 41.21 -9.39
C TYR A 66 36.31 41.27 -10.29
N ASN A 67 37.50 41.00 -9.74
CA ASN A 67 38.74 41.02 -10.50
C ASN A 67 38.77 39.90 -11.54
N PHE A 68 38.11 38.78 -11.26
CA PHE A 68 37.97 37.71 -12.25
C PHE A 68 37.13 38.15 -13.45
N LEU A 69 35.97 38.75 -13.21
CA LEU A 69 35.10 39.30 -14.25
C LEU A 69 35.81 40.39 -15.06
N ASP A 70 36.57 41.27 -14.39
CA ASP A 70 37.33 42.34 -15.05
C ASP A 70 38.43 41.79 -15.97
N THR A 71 39.17 40.78 -15.49
CA THR A 71 40.22 40.10 -16.27
C THR A 71 39.62 39.46 -17.52
N LEU A 72 38.49 38.75 -17.38
CA LEU A 72 37.84 38.05 -18.48
C LEU A 72 37.05 38.97 -19.42
N TYR A 73 36.67 40.18 -18.98
CA TYR A 73 35.82 41.09 -19.76
C TYR A 73 36.39 41.34 -21.16
N SER A 74 37.67 41.71 -21.24
CA SER A 74 38.30 42.03 -22.53
C SER A 74 38.46 40.83 -23.47
N GLU A 75 38.45 39.61 -22.92
CA GLU A 75 38.62 38.39 -23.69
C GLU A 75 37.37 38.01 -24.48
N GLY A 76 36.17 38.46 -24.05
CA GLY A 76 34.91 38.16 -24.70
C GLY A 76 34.84 38.65 -26.15
N ILE A 77 35.66 39.63 -26.54
CA ILE A 77 35.78 40.10 -27.93
C ILE A 77 36.60 39.11 -28.78
N LYS A 78 37.56 38.42 -28.16
CA LYS A 78 38.57 37.60 -28.86
C LYS A 78 38.12 36.16 -29.04
N ARG A 79 37.30 35.64 -28.13
CA ARG A 79 36.89 34.23 -28.06
C ARG A 79 35.53 34.05 -27.39
N ASN A 80 34.94 32.87 -27.54
CA ASN A 80 33.69 32.50 -26.86
C ASN A 80 33.99 32.13 -25.40
N ILE A 81 33.47 32.91 -24.45
CA ILE A 81 33.66 32.69 -23.02
C ILE A 81 32.39 32.15 -22.39
N PHE A 82 32.53 31.06 -21.65
CA PHE A 82 31.49 30.50 -20.80
C PHE A 82 32.02 30.48 -19.36
N LEU A 83 31.48 31.36 -18.51
CA LEU A 83 31.86 31.44 -17.10
C LEU A 83 30.80 30.75 -16.24
N LEU A 84 31.19 29.70 -15.51
CA LEU A 84 30.35 29.05 -14.51
C LEU A 84 30.63 29.64 -13.15
N ILE A 85 29.59 30.15 -12.49
CA ILE A 85 29.65 30.63 -11.10
C ILE A 85 28.88 29.61 -10.25
N LYS A 86 29.57 28.95 -9.31
CA LYS A 86 29.01 27.91 -8.43
C LYS A 86 29.28 28.24 -6.97
N ASN A 87 28.33 28.00 -6.07
CA ASN A 87 28.54 28.17 -4.62
C ASN A 87 29.19 29.52 -4.30
N ALA A 88 28.59 30.61 -4.77
CA ALA A 88 29.11 31.98 -4.66
C ALA A 88 27.98 32.95 -4.26
N GLU A 89 27.06 32.49 -3.43
CA GLU A 89 25.82 33.18 -3.06
C GLU A 89 26.11 34.51 -2.35
N GLU A 90 27.11 34.55 -1.47
CA GLU A 90 27.54 35.78 -0.79
C GLU A 90 28.13 36.80 -1.78
N GLU A 91 28.88 36.35 -2.77
CA GLU A 91 29.45 37.23 -3.79
C GLU A 91 28.38 37.75 -4.77
N MET A 92 27.30 36.98 -4.96
CA MET A 92 26.13 37.39 -5.74
C MET A 92 25.23 38.38 -4.98
N LYS A 93 25.50 38.67 -3.70
CA LYS A 93 24.87 39.78 -2.95
C LYS A 93 25.65 41.09 -3.05
N ASP A 94 26.93 41.07 -3.44
CA ASP A 94 27.74 42.29 -3.59
C ASP A 94 27.28 43.08 -4.82
N ALA A 95 26.84 44.33 -4.59
CA ALA A 95 26.38 45.23 -5.63
C ALA A 95 27.42 45.49 -6.73
N ARG A 96 28.73 45.43 -6.41
CA ARG A 96 29.81 45.61 -7.38
C ARG A 96 29.85 44.46 -8.39
N ASN A 97 29.69 43.23 -7.91
CA ASN A 97 29.65 42.04 -8.76
C ASN A 97 28.41 42.06 -9.65
N ILE A 98 27.23 42.36 -9.07
CA ILE A 98 25.97 42.48 -9.83
C ILE A 98 26.09 43.54 -10.94
N ALA A 99 26.64 44.71 -10.62
CA ALA A 99 26.84 45.79 -11.59
C ALA A 99 27.77 45.36 -12.73
N TYR A 100 28.82 44.60 -12.43
CA TYR A 100 29.76 44.13 -13.45
C TYR A 100 29.16 43.04 -14.35
N ILE A 101 28.43 42.08 -13.76
CA ILE A 101 27.67 41.07 -14.49
C ILE A 101 26.66 41.75 -15.43
N LYS A 102 25.97 42.79 -14.96
CA LYS A 102 25.05 43.58 -15.77
C LYS A 102 25.78 44.28 -16.93
N LYS A 103 26.95 44.87 -16.70
CA LYS A 103 27.78 45.47 -17.75
C LYS A 103 28.16 44.43 -18.83
N ILE A 104 28.54 43.22 -18.43
CA ILE A 104 28.82 42.11 -19.37
C ILE A 104 27.58 41.78 -20.19
N ALA A 105 26.42 41.67 -19.55
CA ALA A 105 25.17 41.36 -20.22
C ALA A 105 24.73 42.45 -21.22
N GLU A 106 24.81 43.72 -20.83
CA GLU A 106 24.51 44.86 -21.72
C GLU A 106 25.47 44.93 -22.91
N THR A 107 26.76 44.65 -22.69
CA THR A 107 27.76 44.59 -23.76
C THR A 107 27.46 43.45 -24.75
N ARG A 108 27.05 42.28 -24.25
CA ARG A 108 26.67 41.12 -25.06
C ARG A 108 25.44 41.38 -25.94
N TYR A 109 24.50 42.20 -25.48
CA TYR A 109 23.32 42.61 -26.24
C TYR A 109 23.62 43.70 -27.28
N SER A 110 24.46 44.67 -26.93
CA SER A 110 24.77 45.81 -27.79
C SER A 110 25.84 45.51 -28.85
N ASN A 111 26.74 44.56 -28.60
CA ASN A 111 27.84 44.23 -29.50
C ASN A 111 27.73 42.80 -30.05
N SER A 112 27.61 42.67 -31.38
CA SER A 112 27.54 41.38 -32.08
C SER A 112 28.81 40.55 -31.94
N ASP A 113 29.96 41.17 -31.72
CA ASP A 113 31.27 40.49 -31.72
C ASP A 113 31.71 40.11 -30.31
N TYR A 114 31.03 40.63 -29.28
CA TYR A 114 31.30 40.29 -27.88
C TYR A 114 30.61 38.98 -27.50
N ASN A 115 31.37 37.92 -27.20
CA ASN A 115 30.93 36.56 -26.90
C ASN A 115 31.27 36.13 -25.47
N PHE A 116 30.49 36.63 -24.51
CA PHE A 116 30.59 36.25 -23.09
C PHE A 116 29.21 35.81 -22.59
N THR A 117 29.13 34.58 -22.05
CA THR A 117 27.94 34.06 -21.38
C THR A 117 28.30 33.61 -19.96
N ILE A 118 27.48 34.03 -18.99
CA ILE A 118 27.58 33.68 -17.58
C ILE A 118 26.52 32.63 -17.27
N ILE A 119 26.94 31.53 -16.65
CA ILE A 119 26.07 30.45 -16.18
C ILE A 119 26.17 30.43 -14.65
N VAL A 120 25.14 30.92 -13.98
CA VAL A 120 25.06 30.91 -12.52
C VAL A 120 24.37 29.64 -12.08
N ILE A 121 24.96 28.91 -11.14
CA ILE A 121 24.42 27.69 -10.59
C ILE A 121 24.17 27.93 -9.11
N SER A 122 22.90 27.87 -8.72
CA SER A 122 22.43 28.14 -7.38
C SER A 122 21.33 27.14 -7.01
N GLU A 123 21.24 26.78 -5.73
CA GLU A 123 20.11 25.99 -5.20
C GLU A 123 18.90 26.89 -4.84
N THR A 124 19.07 28.21 -4.88
CA THR A 124 18.02 29.18 -4.57
C THR A 124 17.51 29.91 -5.82
N GLU A 125 16.19 30.09 -5.92
CA GLU A 125 15.50 30.72 -7.07
C GLU A 125 15.60 32.26 -7.09
N THR A 126 16.41 32.89 -6.22
CA THR A 126 16.43 34.35 -6.09
C THR A 126 17.44 34.99 -7.03
N VAL A 127 17.00 35.33 -8.25
CA VAL A 127 17.76 36.15 -9.19
C VAL A 127 17.74 37.62 -8.71
N PRO A 128 18.88 38.34 -8.69
CA PRO A 128 18.89 39.77 -8.38
C PRO A 128 18.05 40.58 -9.38
N LYS A 129 17.23 41.53 -8.88
CA LYS A 129 16.29 42.34 -9.68
C LYS A 129 16.95 43.06 -10.86
N GLU A 130 18.20 43.46 -10.69
CA GLU A 130 19.00 44.17 -11.69
C GLU A 130 19.36 43.29 -12.89
N LEU A 131 19.36 41.95 -12.71
CA LEU A 131 19.76 40.96 -13.71
C LEU A 131 18.57 40.24 -14.35
N GLU A 132 17.37 40.34 -13.79
CA GLU A 132 16.16 39.62 -14.26
C GLU A 132 15.94 39.75 -15.78
N LYS A 133 16.06 40.96 -16.33
CA LYS A 133 15.82 41.23 -17.76
C LYS A 133 16.80 40.53 -18.70
N PHE A 134 17.99 40.19 -18.21
CA PHE A 134 19.07 39.59 -18.98
C PHE A 134 19.21 38.08 -18.72
N THR A 135 18.47 37.56 -17.75
CA THR A 135 18.60 36.20 -17.24
C THR A 135 17.57 35.28 -17.86
N SER A 136 18.01 34.09 -18.28
CA SER A 136 17.13 32.98 -18.67
C SER A 136 17.27 31.86 -17.64
N ILE A 137 16.15 31.41 -17.08
CA ILE A 137 16.14 30.29 -16.13
C ILE A 137 16.18 28.99 -16.91
N LEU A 138 17.09 28.09 -16.53
CA LEU A 138 17.22 26.75 -17.07
C LEU A 138 16.88 25.75 -15.96
N ASP A 139 15.72 25.13 -16.08
CA ASP A 139 15.34 23.98 -15.27
C ASP A 139 15.89 22.71 -15.89
N ILE A 140 16.61 21.92 -15.09
CA ILE A 140 17.08 20.59 -15.48
C ILE A 140 16.01 19.59 -15.02
N PRO A 141 15.23 19.00 -15.94
CA PRO A 141 14.24 18.01 -15.55
C PRO A 141 14.93 16.72 -15.10
N ASN A 142 14.34 16.04 -14.13
CA ASN A 142 14.74 14.69 -13.75
C ASN A 142 14.53 13.71 -14.92
N MET A 143 15.34 12.65 -14.96
CA MET A 143 15.26 11.64 -16.02
C MET A 143 13.88 10.98 -16.08
N SER A 144 13.38 10.77 -17.29
CA SER A 144 12.17 9.98 -17.54
C SER A 144 12.41 8.49 -17.29
N LYS A 145 11.34 7.70 -17.16
CA LYS A 145 11.43 6.24 -16.95
C LYS A 145 12.34 5.60 -18.00
N ASP A 146 12.08 5.85 -19.29
CA ASP A 146 12.86 5.29 -20.40
C ASP A 146 14.34 5.71 -20.38
N GLU A 147 14.64 6.92 -19.89
CA GLU A 147 16.01 7.40 -19.73
C GLU A 147 16.71 6.71 -18.55
N ILE A 148 16.00 6.50 -17.44
CA ILE A 148 16.50 5.77 -16.28
C ILE A 148 16.77 4.31 -16.66
N GLU A 149 15.88 3.65 -17.40
CA GLU A 149 16.10 2.26 -17.85
C GLU A 149 17.37 2.13 -18.69
N LYS A 150 17.56 3.05 -19.67
CA LYS A 150 18.79 3.12 -20.47
C LYS A 150 20.02 3.41 -19.61
N TYR A 151 19.86 4.25 -18.59
CA TYR A 151 20.94 4.60 -17.67
C TYR A 151 21.37 3.40 -16.83
N ILE A 152 20.43 2.65 -16.24
CA ILE A 152 20.68 1.42 -15.49
C ILE A 152 21.40 0.40 -16.38
N LEU A 153 20.93 0.20 -17.62
CA LEU A 153 21.57 -0.72 -18.58
C LEU A 153 23.00 -0.31 -18.92
N LYS A 154 23.25 0.99 -19.10
CA LYS A 154 24.61 1.50 -19.34
C LYS A 154 25.50 1.30 -18.11
N PHE A 155 25.00 1.69 -16.94
CA PHE A 155 25.69 1.56 -15.66
C PHE A 155 26.05 0.10 -15.36
N SER A 156 25.17 -0.85 -15.67
CA SER A 156 25.44 -2.27 -15.48
C SER A 156 26.51 -2.81 -16.43
N LYS A 157 26.56 -2.32 -17.69
CA LYS A 157 27.62 -2.66 -18.64
C LYS A 157 28.96 -2.11 -18.19
N ASP A 158 28.99 -0.86 -17.74
CA ASP A 158 30.23 -0.19 -17.29
C ASP A 158 30.82 -0.85 -16.04
N ASN A 159 29.97 -1.40 -15.15
CA ASN A 159 30.39 -2.09 -13.92
C ASN A 159 30.40 -3.63 -14.01
N ASN A 160 30.08 -4.22 -15.16
CA ASN A 160 30.04 -5.66 -15.41
C ASN A 160 29.11 -6.46 -14.47
N ILE A 161 27.86 -5.98 -14.31
CA ILE A 161 26.87 -6.54 -13.38
C ILE A 161 25.70 -7.14 -14.15
N LYS A 162 25.04 -8.16 -13.55
CA LYS A 162 23.81 -8.74 -14.09
C LYS A 162 22.61 -7.86 -13.70
N VAL A 163 21.65 -7.73 -14.61
CA VAL A 163 20.37 -7.06 -14.37
C VAL A 163 19.28 -8.02 -14.80
N ASP A 164 18.25 -8.17 -13.99
CA ASP A 164 17.06 -8.92 -14.41
C ASP A 164 16.21 -8.02 -15.33
N GLU A 165 16.07 -8.40 -16.59
CA GLU A 165 15.34 -7.62 -17.60
C GLU A 165 13.85 -7.42 -17.22
N LYS A 166 13.28 -8.29 -16.38
CA LYS A 166 11.90 -8.16 -15.90
C LYS A 166 11.74 -7.05 -14.83
N ASP A 167 12.82 -6.75 -14.11
CA ASP A 167 12.79 -5.86 -12.94
C ASP A 167 13.17 -4.41 -13.26
N ILE A 168 13.81 -4.16 -14.41
CA ILE A 168 14.33 -2.85 -14.82
C ILE A 168 13.23 -1.78 -14.78
N GLY A 169 12.03 -2.10 -15.28
CA GLY A 169 10.92 -1.16 -15.32
C GLY A 169 10.46 -0.72 -13.92
N GLU A 170 10.40 -1.67 -12.97
CA GLU A 170 9.99 -1.41 -11.59
C GLU A 170 11.05 -0.62 -10.81
N VAL A 171 12.33 -0.94 -11.03
CA VAL A 171 13.46 -0.18 -10.45
C VAL A 171 13.50 1.23 -11.02
N ALA A 172 13.29 1.40 -12.33
CA ALA A 172 13.24 2.71 -12.98
C ALA A 172 12.08 3.57 -12.48
N ILE A 173 10.90 2.98 -12.25
CA ILE A 173 9.77 3.68 -11.60
C ILE A 173 10.16 4.13 -10.18
N SER A 174 10.86 3.28 -9.43
CA SER A 174 11.24 3.56 -8.05
C SER A 174 12.32 4.64 -7.94
N LEU A 175 13.22 4.74 -8.92
CA LEU A 175 14.26 5.77 -9.03
C LEU A 175 13.75 7.09 -9.64
N LYS A 176 12.54 7.09 -10.21
CA LYS A 176 11.93 8.29 -10.78
C LYS A 176 11.85 9.40 -9.73
N GLY A 177 12.16 10.61 -10.17
CA GLY A 177 12.16 11.81 -9.34
C GLY A 177 13.48 12.10 -8.62
N LEU A 178 14.45 11.18 -8.68
CA LEU A 178 15.82 11.43 -8.22
C LEU A 178 16.65 12.16 -9.28
N THR A 179 17.62 12.96 -8.83
CA THR A 179 18.68 13.53 -9.67
C THR A 179 19.66 12.44 -10.12
N LYS A 180 20.47 12.73 -11.13
CA LYS A 180 21.43 11.76 -11.65
C LYS A 180 22.47 11.32 -10.60
N LEU A 181 23.01 12.25 -9.82
CA LEU A 181 23.92 11.94 -8.71
C LEU A 181 23.28 11.01 -7.67
N GLU A 182 22.02 11.23 -7.33
CA GLU A 182 21.30 10.38 -6.36
C GLU A 182 21.07 8.98 -6.92
N ILE A 183 20.72 8.87 -8.20
CA ILE A 183 20.60 7.58 -8.89
C ILE A 183 21.94 6.84 -8.86
N ASP A 184 23.05 7.53 -9.13
CA ASP A 184 24.39 6.93 -9.04
C ASP A 184 24.67 6.41 -7.63
N HIS A 185 24.38 7.17 -6.57
CA HIS A 185 24.57 6.72 -5.19
C HIS A 185 23.71 5.49 -4.86
N VAL A 186 22.43 5.51 -5.22
CA VAL A 186 21.50 4.40 -4.99
C VAL A 186 21.98 3.14 -5.71
N LEU A 187 22.33 3.26 -6.99
CA LEU A 187 22.81 2.11 -7.77
C LEU A 187 24.12 1.56 -7.18
N ASN A 188 25.06 2.40 -6.77
CA ASN A 188 26.29 1.95 -6.11
C ASN A 188 26.01 1.19 -4.79
N MET A 189 25.07 1.65 -3.96
CA MET A 189 24.67 0.93 -2.73
C MET A 189 23.99 -0.41 -3.01
N ILE A 190 23.18 -0.50 -4.07
CA ILE A 190 22.56 -1.76 -4.50
C ILE A 190 23.63 -2.77 -4.92
N ILE A 191 24.67 -2.32 -5.63
CA ILE A 191 25.81 -3.18 -6.01
C ILE A 191 26.50 -3.74 -4.77
N GLU A 192 26.86 -2.86 -3.82
CA GLU A 192 27.63 -3.24 -2.62
C GLU A 192 26.88 -4.27 -1.75
N SER A 193 25.56 -4.17 -1.69
CA SER A 193 24.73 -5.04 -0.84
C SER A 193 24.33 -6.37 -1.48
N LYS A 194 24.02 -6.40 -2.79
CA LYS A 194 23.39 -7.58 -3.42
C LYS A 194 24.03 -8.06 -4.73
N ASN A 195 25.07 -7.39 -5.24
CA ASN A 195 25.84 -7.79 -6.44
C ASN A 195 25.00 -8.02 -7.73
N ASN A 196 23.72 -7.61 -7.72
CA ASN A 196 22.72 -7.72 -8.79
C ASN A 196 21.70 -6.59 -8.61
N ILE A 197 21.21 -6.02 -9.71
CA ILE A 197 20.15 -5.01 -9.70
C ILE A 197 18.81 -5.72 -9.90
N SER A 198 18.04 -5.91 -8.83
CA SER A 198 16.71 -6.54 -8.83
C SER A 198 15.71 -5.79 -7.95
N ILE A 199 14.41 -6.14 -8.05
CA ILE A 199 13.32 -5.57 -7.22
C ILE A 199 13.62 -5.66 -5.72
N SER A 200 14.39 -6.67 -5.30
CA SER A 200 14.83 -6.84 -3.91
C SER A 200 15.73 -5.71 -3.37
N GLY A 201 16.18 -4.78 -4.23
CA GLY A 201 16.92 -3.57 -3.84
C GLY A 201 16.04 -2.36 -3.48
N ARG A 202 14.71 -2.47 -3.57
CA ARG A 202 13.76 -1.36 -3.28
C ARG A 202 13.95 -0.73 -1.91
N ASP A 203 14.28 -1.51 -0.88
CA ASP A 203 14.48 -1.01 0.48
C ASP A 203 15.62 0.01 0.55
N ILE A 204 16.66 -0.17 -0.26
CA ILE A 204 17.79 0.76 -0.35
C ILE A 204 17.35 2.07 -1.02
N ILE A 205 16.54 1.96 -2.08
CA ILE A 205 15.96 3.11 -2.78
C ILE A 205 15.08 3.92 -1.83
N ILE A 206 14.21 3.25 -1.08
CA ILE A 206 13.30 3.87 -0.09
C ILE A 206 14.13 4.52 1.04
N LYS A 207 15.17 3.84 1.54
CA LYS A 207 16.04 4.34 2.59
C LYS A 207 16.81 5.59 2.17
N GLU A 208 17.31 5.63 0.93
CA GLU A 208 18.02 6.81 0.39
C GLU A 208 17.07 7.96 0.12
N LYS A 209 15.91 7.69 -0.51
CA LYS A 209 14.81 8.66 -0.58
C LYS A 209 14.45 9.19 0.81
N GLY A 210 14.56 8.35 1.84
CA GLY A 210 14.38 8.76 3.22
C GLY A 210 15.44 9.68 3.82
N GLN A 211 16.69 9.60 3.36
CA GLN A 211 17.72 10.57 3.74
C GLN A 211 17.43 11.95 3.12
N ILE A 212 16.92 12.00 1.89
CA ILE A 212 16.49 13.26 1.24
C ILE A 212 15.39 13.93 2.07
N ILE A 213 14.41 13.14 2.52
CA ILE A 213 13.27 13.66 3.31
C ILE A 213 13.73 14.23 4.65
N LYS A 214 14.61 13.52 5.36
CA LYS A 214 15.18 13.98 6.64
C LYS A 214 15.91 15.33 6.53
N LYS A 215 16.54 15.63 5.38
CA LYS A 215 17.24 16.90 5.13
C LYS A 215 16.28 18.09 4.94
N SER A 216 15.06 17.85 4.45
CA SER A 216 14.07 18.91 4.16
C SER A 216 13.48 19.58 5.41
N SER A 217 13.57 18.94 6.59
CA SER A 217 13.03 19.38 7.90
C SER A 217 11.51 19.64 8.00
N ILE A 218 10.81 19.73 6.87
CA ILE A 218 9.36 20.03 6.75
C ILE A 218 8.54 18.74 6.53
N LEU A 219 9.13 17.76 5.85
CA LEU A 219 8.54 16.43 5.64
C LEU A 219 9.18 15.41 6.58
N GLU A 220 8.35 14.53 7.12
CA GLU A 220 8.77 13.41 7.96
C GLU A 220 8.33 12.09 7.31
N ILE A 221 9.22 11.10 7.21
CA ILE A 221 8.78 9.73 6.93
C ILE A 221 8.20 9.15 8.20
N ILE A 222 6.98 8.65 8.08
CA ILE A 222 6.33 7.91 9.16
C ILE A 222 6.54 6.44 8.90
N ASP A 223 7.22 5.78 9.85
CA ASP A 223 7.20 4.33 9.95
C ASP A 223 5.89 3.89 10.61
N PHE A 224 5.22 2.91 10.02
CA PHE A 224 3.96 2.38 10.51
C PHE A 224 3.96 0.84 10.39
N LYS A 225 3.27 0.18 11.32
CA LYS A 225 3.08 -1.28 11.35
C LYS A 225 1.63 -1.67 11.13
N GLU A 226 0.73 -0.71 11.23
CA GLU A 226 -0.71 -0.89 11.23
C GLU A 226 -1.21 -1.29 9.84
N LYS A 227 -2.00 -2.37 9.79
CA LYS A 227 -2.66 -2.87 8.58
C LYS A 227 -4.08 -2.30 8.47
N ILE A 228 -4.71 -2.48 7.30
CA ILE A 228 -6.08 -2.01 7.11
C ILE A 228 -7.10 -2.88 7.89
N GLU A 229 -6.71 -4.10 8.20
CA GLU A 229 -7.44 -5.05 9.06
C GLU A 229 -7.43 -4.61 10.54
N ASP A 230 -6.42 -3.84 10.96
CA ASP A 230 -6.32 -3.28 12.32
C ASP A 230 -7.25 -2.07 12.55
N ILE A 231 -8.02 -1.68 11.53
CA ILE A 231 -9.01 -0.60 11.63
C ILE A 231 -10.40 -1.21 11.80
N GLY A 232 -11.01 -1.05 12.98
CA GLY A 232 -12.41 -1.43 13.19
C GLY A 232 -13.36 -0.47 12.45
N GLY A 233 -14.28 -1.01 11.64
CA GLY A 233 -15.28 -0.23 10.90
C GLY A 233 -14.76 0.46 9.64
N LEU A 234 -15.41 1.57 9.24
CA LEU A 234 -15.06 2.40 8.07
C LEU A 234 -15.07 1.65 6.72
N GLU A 235 -15.95 0.66 6.57
CA GLU A 235 -15.96 -0.23 5.39
C GLU A 235 -16.10 0.50 4.05
N GLY A 236 -16.89 1.59 4.00
CA GLY A 236 -17.02 2.40 2.78
C GLY A 236 -15.72 3.11 2.38
N LEU A 237 -14.93 3.55 3.36
CA LEU A 237 -13.60 4.12 3.12
C LEU A 237 -12.61 3.03 2.69
N LYS A 238 -12.62 1.87 3.36
CA LYS A 238 -11.72 0.74 3.03
C LYS A 238 -11.94 0.23 1.61
N GLU A 239 -13.20 -0.03 1.21
CA GLU A 239 -13.54 -0.46 -0.16
C GLU A 239 -13.07 0.55 -1.21
N TRP A 240 -13.28 1.84 -0.93
CA TRP A 240 -12.85 2.91 -1.84
C TRP A 240 -11.31 2.99 -1.96
N LEU A 241 -10.59 2.92 -0.84
CA LEU A 241 -9.13 2.88 -0.82
C LEU A 241 -8.58 1.65 -1.56
N LYS A 242 -9.20 0.47 -1.39
CA LYS A 242 -8.85 -0.76 -2.13
C LYS A 242 -8.99 -0.56 -3.64
N SER A 243 -10.10 0.02 -4.09
CA SER A 243 -10.30 0.35 -5.51
C SER A 243 -9.24 1.33 -6.04
N LYS A 244 -8.92 2.38 -5.27
CA LYS A 244 -7.89 3.34 -5.65
C LYS A 244 -6.49 2.74 -5.66
N ALA A 245 -6.18 1.83 -4.75
CA ALA A 245 -4.91 1.11 -4.73
C ALA A 245 -4.70 0.28 -6.01
N GLN A 246 -5.75 -0.36 -6.54
CA GLN A 246 -5.68 -1.10 -7.80
C GLN A 246 -5.33 -0.19 -8.99
N VAL A 247 -6.01 0.95 -9.09
CA VAL A 247 -5.71 1.97 -10.12
C VAL A 247 -4.28 2.51 -9.93
N PHE A 248 -3.87 2.70 -8.68
CA PHE A 248 -2.56 3.24 -8.35
C PHE A 248 -1.41 2.30 -8.76
N ARG A 249 -1.60 0.97 -8.60
CA ARG A 249 -0.63 -0.05 -9.02
C ARG A 249 -0.52 -0.19 -10.54
N ARG A 250 -1.62 -0.04 -11.29
CA ARG A 250 -1.67 -0.21 -12.75
C ARG A 250 -1.80 1.12 -13.51
N LEU A 251 -1.07 2.14 -13.07
CA LEU A 251 -1.31 3.53 -13.47
C LEU A 251 -1.05 3.77 -14.98
N ASP A 252 -0.07 3.11 -15.57
CA ASP A 252 0.24 3.20 -17.00
C ASP A 252 -0.88 2.63 -17.88
N GLU A 253 -1.48 1.50 -17.46
CA GLU A 253 -2.64 0.89 -18.12
C GLU A 253 -3.90 1.71 -17.91
N ALA A 254 -4.11 2.19 -16.68
CA ALA A 254 -5.23 3.03 -16.31
C ALA A 254 -5.25 4.33 -17.12
N LYS A 255 -4.10 5.01 -17.28
CA LYS A 255 -3.97 6.20 -18.13
C LYS A 255 -4.30 5.90 -19.60
N LYS A 256 -3.82 4.78 -20.15
CA LYS A 256 -4.16 4.35 -21.53
C LYS A 256 -5.66 4.06 -21.71
N PHE A 257 -6.32 3.57 -20.66
CA PHE A 257 -7.76 3.33 -20.63
C PHE A 257 -8.59 4.62 -20.42
N GLY A 258 -7.93 5.76 -20.16
CA GLY A 258 -8.60 7.05 -19.92
C GLY A 258 -9.05 7.25 -18.47
N VAL A 259 -8.49 6.50 -17.52
CA VAL A 259 -8.72 6.71 -16.08
C VAL A 259 -7.80 7.81 -15.57
N ASP A 260 -8.38 8.78 -14.86
CA ASP A 260 -7.64 9.85 -14.21
C ASP A 260 -6.76 9.32 -13.06
N THR A 261 -5.59 9.96 -12.89
CA THR A 261 -4.68 9.63 -11.79
C THR A 261 -5.34 9.96 -10.45
N PRO A 262 -5.37 9.02 -9.48
CA PRO A 262 -5.89 9.30 -8.13
C PRO A 262 -5.17 10.47 -7.47
N LYS A 263 -5.91 11.48 -7.01
CA LYS A 263 -5.34 12.71 -6.46
C LYS A 263 -5.23 12.67 -4.95
N GLY A 264 -6.30 12.29 -4.28
CA GLY A 264 -6.33 12.23 -2.82
C GLY A 264 -7.72 12.16 -2.20
N VAL A 265 -7.73 12.02 -0.88
CA VAL A 265 -8.92 11.91 -0.05
C VAL A 265 -8.85 12.88 1.14
N LEU A 266 -9.97 13.51 1.47
CA LEU A 266 -10.12 14.31 2.69
C LEU A 266 -10.98 13.55 3.69
N LEU A 267 -10.40 13.21 4.85
CA LEU A 267 -11.04 12.52 5.96
C LEU A 267 -11.46 13.54 7.02
N VAL A 268 -12.75 13.80 7.11
CA VAL A 268 -13.31 14.76 8.06
C VAL A 268 -14.11 14.00 9.11
N GLY A 269 -13.97 14.30 10.39
CA GLY A 269 -14.76 13.57 11.38
C GLY A 269 -14.37 13.82 12.82
N MET A 270 -15.05 13.14 13.72
CA MET A 270 -14.85 13.33 15.17
C MET A 270 -13.43 12.91 15.61
N PRO A 271 -12.83 13.61 16.57
CA PRO A 271 -11.52 13.24 17.11
C PRO A 271 -11.57 11.82 17.70
N GLY A 272 -10.47 11.08 17.62
CA GLY A 272 -10.40 9.71 18.16
C GLY A 272 -11.06 8.61 17.32
N CYS A 273 -11.67 8.91 16.18
CA CYS A 273 -12.30 7.91 15.29
C CYS A 273 -11.36 7.36 14.17
N GLY A 274 -10.04 7.28 14.41
CA GLY A 274 -9.13 6.57 13.51
C GLY A 274 -8.74 7.26 12.19
N LYS A 275 -8.90 8.59 12.06
CA LYS A 275 -8.51 9.34 10.84
C LYS A 275 -7.03 9.21 10.49
N SER A 276 -6.15 9.42 11.47
CA SER A 276 -4.70 9.29 11.30
C SER A 276 -4.28 7.83 11.07
N LEU A 277 -4.99 6.88 11.69
CA LEU A 277 -4.81 5.45 11.48
C LEU A 277 -5.15 5.05 10.03
N ALA A 278 -6.25 5.59 9.47
CA ALA A 278 -6.62 5.36 8.08
C ALA A 278 -5.57 5.87 7.08
N ALA A 279 -4.88 6.98 7.38
CA ALA A 279 -3.77 7.45 6.56
C ALA A 279 -2.59 6.46 6.54
N LYS A 280 -2.21 5.92 7.72
CA LYS A 280 -1.17 4.89 7.84
C LYS A 280 -1.54 3.60 7.10
N ALA A 281 -2.75 3.09 7.32
CA ALA A 281 -3.23 1.89 6.63
C ALA A 281 -3.33 2.08 5.11
N SER A 282 -3.67 3.29 4.64
CA SER A 282 -3.67 3.61 3.21
C SER A 282 -2.27 3.44 2.60
N ALA A 283 -1.22 3.91 3.29
CA ALA A 283 0.15 3.78 2.79
C ALA A 283 0.57 2.31 2.71
N ARG A 284 0.18 1.49 3.69
CA ARG A 284 0.39 0.04 3.66
C ARG A 284 -0.33 -0.59 2.47
N LEU A 285 -1.60 -0.27 2.26
CA LEU A 285 -2.43 -0.83 1.19
C LEU A 285 -1.87 -0.51 -0.20
N PHE A 286 -1.41 0.73 -0.39
CA PHE A 286 -0.83 1.21 -1.65
C PHE A 286 0.60 0.71 -1.85
N ASN A 287 1.24 0.18 -0.80
CA ASN A 287 2.63 -0.26 -0.78
C ASN A 287 3.62 0.85 -1.15
N VAL A 288 3.46 2.03 -0.54
CA VAL A 288 4.28 3.22 -0.80
C VAL A 288 4.67 3.92 0.51
N PRO A 289 5.76 4.71 0.51
CA PRO A 289 6.16 5.48 1.69
C PRO A 289 5.10 6.52 2.10
N LEU A 290 4.98 6.74 3.40
CA LEU A 290 4.12 7.75 4.02
C LEU A 290 4.93 8.97 4.44
N LEU A 291 4.65 10.10 3.79
CA LEU A 291 5.26 11.39 4.10
C LEU A 291 4.25 12.22 4.89
N ARG A 292 4.60 12.63 6.11
CA ARG A 292 3.79 13.58 6.89
C ARG A 292 4.28 15.01 6.63
N LEU A 293 3.36 15.90 6.30
CA LEU A 293 3.61 17.33 6.21
C LEU A 293 3.31 18.01 7.56
N ASP A 294 4.32 18.62 8.17
CA ASP A 294 4.16 19.39 9.40
C ASP A 294 3.69 20.82 9.08
N ILE A 295 2.38 21.06 9.27
CA ILE A 295 1.75 22.38 9.07
C ILE A 295 2.31 23.43 10.03
N GLY A 296 2.67 23.05 11.26
CA GLY A 296 3.20 23.96 12.27
C GLY A 296 4.55 24.53 11.86
N ARG A 297 5.43 23.68 11.32
CA ARG A 297 6.73 24.12 10.75
C ARG A 297 6.55 24.94 9.48
N LEU A 298 5.52 24.65 8.70
CA LEU A 298 5.24 25.34 7.45
C LEU A 298 4.81 26.81 7.67
N LEU A 299 4.02 27.08 8.72
CA LEU A 299 3.52 28.41 9.07
C LEU A 299 4.51 29.22 9.96
N GLY A 300 5.82 29.03 9.79
CA GLY A 300 6.89 29.67 10.57
C GLY A 300 6.81 31.20 10.72
N LYS A 301 7.66 31.78 11.57
CA LYS A 301 7.59 33.18 12.05
C LYS A 301 7.62 34.29 10.97
N TYR A 302 7.93 33.99 9.70
CA TYR A 302 8.10 34.98 8.64
C TYR A 302 7.29 34.65 7.37
N VAL A 303 6.50 35.64 6.91
CA VAL A 303 5.47 35.59 5.85
C VAL A 303 5.95 35.12 4.46
N GLY A 304 7.24 35.21 4.15
CA GLY A 304 7.81 34.78 2.86
C GLY A 304 8.41 33.37 2.85
N GLU A 305 8.75 32.84 4.03
CA GLU A 305 9.39 31.53 4.19
C GLU A 305 8.36 30.40 3.98
N SER A 306 7.12 30.61 4.40
CA SER A 306 6.04 29.61 4.31
C SER A 306 5.70 29.15 2.88
N GLU A 307 5.67 30.07 1.90
CA GLU A 307 5.38 29.70 0.50
C GLU A 307 6.53 28.95 -0.14
N HIS A 308 7.77 29.39 0.13
CA HIS A 308 8.95 28.69 -0.32
C HIS A 308 9.00 27.28 0.29
N ASN A 309 8.75 27.16 1.60
CA ASN A 309 8.71 25.90 2.32
C ASN A 309 7.62 24.96 1.78
N MET A 310 6.42 25.47 1.48
CA MET A 310 5.38 24.67 0.82
C MET A 310 5.83 24.20 -0.56
N ARG A 311 6.41 25.08 -1.40
CA ARG A 311 6.91 24.69 -2.73
C ARG A 311 8.00 23.62 -2.63
N VAL A 312 8.95 23.78 -1.71
CA VAL A 312 10.03 22.81 -1.47
C VAL A 312 9.47 21.49 -0.99
N ALA A 313 8.53 21.50 -0.03
CA ALA A 313 7.89 20.29 0.46
C ALA A 313 7.13 19.54 -0.65
N LEU A 314 6.35 20.27 -1.47
CA LEU A 314 5.64 19.68 -2.59
C LEU A 314 6.61 19.09 -3.62
N LYS A 315 7.59 19.86 -4.12
CA LYS A 315 8.63 19.36 -5.05
C LYS A 315 9.36 18.13 -4.50
N THR A 316 9.62 18.10 -3.19
CA THR A 316 10.25 16.96 -2.52
C THR A 316 9.32 15.74 -2.59
N ALA A 317 8.04 15.88 -2.24
CA ALA A 317 7.05 14.81 -2.38
C ALA A 317 6.93 14.31 -3.84
N GLU A 318 6.97 15.21 -4.82
CA GLU A 318 6.98 14.84 -6.25
C GLU A 318 8.19 14.01 -6.65
N SER A 319 9.35 14.32 -6.08
CA SER A 319 10.62 13.64 -6.32
C SER A 319 10.65 12.24 -5.69
N ILE A 320 9.87 12.03 -4.63
CA ILE A 320 9.79 10.74 -3.93
C ILE A 320 8.76 9.81 -4.57
N SER A 321 7.75 10.36 -5.26
CA SER A 321 6.70 9.67 -6.00
C SER A 321 7.17 8.33 -6.60
N PRO A 322 6.43 7.21 -6.42
CA PRO A 322 5.11 7.11 -5.78
C PRO A 322 5.14 7.17 -4.24
N CYS A 323 4.26 7.98 -3.65
CA CYS A 323 4.14 8.10 -2.18
C CYS A 323 2.76 8.58 -1.74
N ILE A 324 2.44 8.40 -0.46
CA ILE A 324 1.30 9.08 0.19
C ILE A 324 1.81 10.32 0.92
N LEU A 325 1.21 11.48 0.62
CA LEU A 325 1.41 12.72 1.38
C LEU A 325 0.26 12.88 2.38
N TRP A 326 0.56 12.66 3.65
CA TRP A 326 -0.36 12.84 4.77
C TRP A 326 -0.26 14.23 5.36
N ILE A 327 -1.40 14.93 5.38
CA ILE A 327 -1.56 16.24 5.99
C ILE A 327 -2.52 16.08 7.16
N ASP A 328 -2.00 16.20 8.37
CA ASP A 328 -2.78 15.97 9.59
C ASP A 328 -3.39 17.27 10.13
N GLU A 329 -4.64 17.23 10.55
CA GLU A 329 -5.38 18.35 11.15
C GLU A 329 -5.26 19.64 10.34
N ILE A 330 -5.54 19.53 9.03
CA ILE A 330 -5.36 20.62 8.07
C ILE A 330 -6.17 21.88 8.44
N GLU A 331 -7.24 21.74 9.23
CA GLU A 331 -8.01 22.85 9.81
C GLU A 331 -7.19 23.76 10.72
N LYS A 332 -6.14 23.25 11.38
CA LYS A 332 -5.29 24.04 12.29
C LYS A 332 -4.58 25.17 11.55
N ALA A 333 -4.33 24.99 10.25
CA ALA A 333 -3.78 26.06 9.44
C ALA A 333 -4.74 27.25 9.28
N PHE A 334 -6.05 26.98 9.34
CA PHE A 334 -7.13 27.95 9.18
C PHE A 334 -7.66 28.49 10.52
N ALA A 335 -7.22 27.92 11.65
CA ALA A 335 -7.58 28.38 12.98
C ALA A 335 -7.03 29.80 13.22
N GLY A 336 -7.91 30.80 13.30
CA GLY A 336 -7.56 32.22 13.46
C GLY A 336 -7.88 33.11 12.25
N ILE A 337 -8.37 32.56 11.15
CA ILE A 337 -8.79 33.32 9.94
C ILE A 337 -9.93 34.31 10.21
N ASN A 338 -10.71 34.09 11.28
CA ASN A 338 -11.81 34.95 11.72
C ASN A 338 -11.36 36.11 12.62
N GLN A 339 -10.06 36.29 12.86
CA GLN A 339 -9.53 37.52 13.47
C GLN A 339 -9.07 38.45 12.35
N ASP A 340 -9.53 39.70 12.37
CA ASP A 340 -9.27 40.77 11.38
C ASP A 340 -7.77 41.15 11.28
N GLY A 341 -6.93 40.28 10.73
CA GLY A 341 -5.49 40.47 10.56
C GLY A 341 -4.94 39.81 9.30
N GLY A 342 -3.89 40.41 8.72
CA GLY A 342 -3.28 40.01 7.43
C GLY A 342 -2.70 38.59 7.34
N ALA A 343 -2.60 37.86 8.46
CA ALA A 343 -2.22 36.44 8.50
C ALA A 343 -3.26 35.54 7.78
N SER A 344 -4.53 35.95 7.79
CA SER A 344 -5.66 35.25 7.15
C SER A 344 -5.51 35.09 5.63
N ASP A 345 -4.99 36.10 4.95
CA ASP A 345 -4.83 36.10 3.48
C ASP A 345 -3.64 35.25 3.02
N ILE A 346 -2.59 35.16 3.83
CA ILE A 346 -1.38 34.38 3.50
C ILE A 346 -1.71 32.89 3.50
N THR A 347 -2.39 32.40 4.54
CA THR A 347 -2.86 31.01 4.62
C THR A 347 -3.77 30.65 3.45
N LYS A 348 -4.75 31.51 3.12
CA LYS A 348 -5.65 31.28 1.98
C LYS A 348 -4.89 31.18 0.66
N ARG A 349 -3.91 32.06 0.42
CA ARG A 349 -3.09 32.04 -0.80
C ARG A 349 -2.22 30.79 -0.88
N LEU A 350 -1.57 30.41 0.22
CA LEU A 350 -0.72 29.24 0.32
C LEU A 350 -1.50 27.94 0.07
N PHE A 351 -2.66 27.79 0.68
CA PHE A 351 -3.52 26.64 0.46
C PHE A 351 -4.23 26.66 -0.89
N GLY A 352 -4.44 27.85 -1.48
CA GLY A 352 -4.83 28.00 -2.88
C GLY A 352 -3.79 27.41 -3.83
N GLN A 353 -2.50 27.69 -3.61
CA GLN A 353 -1.40 27.10 -4.38
C GLN A 353 -1.36 25.57 -4.21
N PHE A 354 -1.51 25.08 -2.97
CA PHE A 354 -1.58 23.64 -2.69
C PHE A 354 -2.74 22.96 -3.45
N LEU A 355 -3.93 23.54 -3.44
CA LEU A 355 -5.10 23.00 -4.14
C LEU A 355 -4.96 23.05 -5.66
N THR A 356 -4.27 24.05 -6.22
CA THR A 356 -3.94 24.10 -7.65
C THR A 356 -2.93 23.02 -8.01
N TRP A 357 -1.87 22.89 -7.22
CA TRP A 357 -0.89 21.81 -7.37
C TRP A 357 -1.54 20.42 -7.32
N LEU A 358 -2.42 20.18 -6.34
CA LEU A 358 -3.14 18.91 -6.19
C LEU A 358 -3.95 18.55 -7.46
N GLN A 359 -4.45 19.55 -8.17
CA GLN A 359 -5.23 19.36 -9.39
C GLN A 359 -4.36 19.16 -10.63
N GLU A 360 -3.26 19.88 -10.74
CA GLU A 360 -2.40 19.92 -11.93
C GLU A 360 -1.30 18.85 -11.92
N LYS A 361 -1.03 18.22 -10.77
CA LYS A 361 0.02 17.21 -10.65
C LYS A 361 -0.26 15.99 -11.54
N GLU A 362 0.76 15.60 -12.30
CA GLU A 362 0.75 14.41 -13.16
C GLU A 362 1.42 13.19 -12.52
N ASN A 363 2.09 13.42 -11.38
CA ASN A 363 2.81 12.42 -10.61
C ASN A 363 1.89 11.59 -9.70
N THR A 364 2.47 10.52 -9.17
CA THR A 364 1.80 9.50 -8.35
C THR A 364 1.90 9.82 -6.85
N VAL A 365 1.69 11.09 -6.49
CA VAL A 365 1.60 11.51 -5.08
C VAL A 365 0.14 11.48 -4.64
N PHE A 366 -0.26 10.53 -3.81
CA PHE A 366 -1.64 10.46 -3.31
C PHE A 366 -1.77 11.24 -1.99
N VAL A 367 -2.66 12.23 -1.94
CA VAL A 367 -2.81 13.07 -0.74
C VAL A 367 -3.88 12.50 0.20
N VAL A 368 -3.54 12.29 1.46
CA VAL A 368 -4.51 12.00 2.53
C VAL A 368 -4.52 13.19 3.49
N ALA A 369 -5.61 13.95 3.50
CA ALA A 369 -5.76 15.07 4.44
C ALA A 369 -6.76 14.68 5.54
N THR A 370 -6.46 14.97 6.81
CA THR A 370 -7.38 14.76 7.93
C THR A 370 -7.89 16.09 8.49
N ALA A 371 -9.13 16.10 8.96
CA ALA A 371 -9.69 17.24 9.65
C ALA A 371 -10.70 16.86 10.74
N ASN A 372 -10.71 17.61 11.85
CA ASN A 372 -11.71 17.45 12.90
C ASN A 372 -12.90 18.43 12.76
N ASP A 373 -12.64 19.62 12.24
CA ASP A 373 -13.64 20.70 12.12
C ASP A 373 -13.68 21.27 10.70
N ILE A 374 -14.82 21.10 10.03
CA ILE A 374 -15.04 21.60 8.68
C ILE A 374 -15.44 23.08 8.63
N THR A 375 -15.86 23.66 9.75
CA THR A 375 -16.38 25.05 9.78
C THR A 375 -15.30 26.09 9.50
N ALA A 376 -14.04 25.75 9.76
CA ALA A 376 -12.88 26.59 9.46
C ALA A 376 -12.47 26.56 7.98
N PHE A 377 -13.01 25.64 7.17
CA PHE A 377 -12.58 25.48 5.79
C PHE A 377 -13.22 26.51 4.85
N PRO A 378 -12.42 27.06 3.92
CA PRO A 378 -12.96 27.74 2.75
C PRO A 378 -13.82 26.77 1.92
N PRO A 379 -14.98 27.21 1.37
CA PRO A 379 -15.83 26.37 0.51
C PRO A 379 -15.10 25.73 -0.68
N GLU A 380 -13.99 26.32 -1.13
CA GLU A 380 -13.12 25.84 -2.20
C GLU A 380 -12.55 24.44 -1.92
N PHE A 381 -12.29 24.09 -0.66
CA PHE A 381 -11.75 22.78 -0.25
C PHE A 381 -12.75 21.63 -0.43
N LEU A 382 -14.04 21.95 -0.34
CA LEU A 382 -15.14 20.98 -0.35
C LEU A 382 -15.74 20.79 -1.74
N ARG A 383 -15.25 21.53 -2.75
CA ARG A 383 -15.72 21.40 -4.13
C ARG A 383 -15.21 20.08 -4.73
N LYS A 384 -16.15 19.33 -5.33
CA LYS A 384 -15.85 18.10 -6.08
C LYS A 384 -14.85 18.39 -7.20
N GLY A 385 -13.82 17.56 -7.32
CA GLY A 385 -12.74 17.68 -8.31
C GLY A 385 -11.43 18.28 -7.77
N ARG A 386 -11.37 18.65 -6.48
CA ARG A 386 -10.12 19.03 -5.78
C ARG A 386 -9.50 17.82 -5.10
N PHE A 387 -10.26 17.19 -4.21
CA PHE A 387 -10.05 15.82 -3.77
C PHE A 387 -10.94 14.88 -4.61
N ASP A 388 -10.51 13.63 -4.75
CA ASP A 388 -11.31 12.61 -5.44
C ASP A 388 -12.57 12.30 -4.64
N GLU A 389 -12.46 12.27 -3.31
CA GLU A 389 -13.58 12.06 -2.40
C GLU A 389 -13.35 12.75 -1.04
N VAL A 390 -14.46 13.11 -0.39
CA VAL A 390 -14.47 13.59 0.99
C VAL A 390 -15.31 12.62 1.82
N PHE A 391 -14.70 12.03 2.84
CA PHE A 391 -15.36 11.09 3.74
C PHE A 391 -15.61 11.73 5.10
N PHE A 392 -16.84 11.57 5.59
CA PHE A 392 -17.24 11.91 6.95
C PHE A 392 -17.18 10.68 7.85
N ILE A 393 -16.37 10.76 8.90
CA ILE A 393 -16.19 9.73 9.92
C ILE A 393 -16.95 10.17 11.19
N ASP A 394 -18.07 9.49 11.46
CA ASP A 394 -18.85 9.69 12.68
C ASP A 394 -18.33 8.79 13.81
N PHE A 395 -18.96 8.85 14.97
CA PHE A 395 -18.74 7.87 16.04
C PHE A 395 -19.10 6.46 15.56
N PRO A 396 -18.36 5.42 16.01
CA PRO A 396 -18.59 4.05 15.60
C PRO A 396 -19.97 3.56 16.07
N ASN A 397 -20.66 2.84 15.18
CA ASN A 397 -21.90 2.14 15.52
C ASN A 397 -21.62 0.89 16.39
N GLU A 398 -22.66 0.20 16.85
CA GLU A 398 -22.53 -0.98 17.73
C GLU A 398 -21.62 -2.07 17.12
N GLU A 399 -21.85 -2.47 15.86
CA GLU A 399 -21.01 -3.46 15.16
C GLU A 399 -19.56 -2.97 14.99
N GLU A 400 -19.37 -1.68 14.72
CA GLU A 400 -18.02 -1.09 14.62
C GLU A 400 -17.30 -1.11 15.99
N ARG A 401 -18.02 -0.86 17.09
CA ARG A 401 -17.46 -0.91 18.46
C ARG A 401 -17.08 -2.33 18.85
N GLU A 402 -17.90 -3.33 18.54
CA GLU A 402 -17.57 -4.74 18.73
C GLU A 402 -16.22 -5.07 18.07
N ARG A 403 -16.07 -4.69 16.80
CA ARG A 403 -14.84 -4.94 16.06
C ARG A 403 -13.64 -4.18 16.62
N ILE A 404 -13.82 -2.96 17.10
CA ILE A 404 -12.75 -2.18 17.74
C ILE A 404 -12.28 -2.86 19.04
N PHE A 405 -13.20 -3.36 19.88
CA PHE A 405 -12.85 -4.12 21.08
C PHE A 405 -12.06 -5.39 20.75
N GLU A 406 -12.51 -6.16 19.77
CA GLU A 406 -11.81 -7.37 19.29
C GLU A 406 -10.36 -7.06 18.93
N ILE A 407 -10.14 -6.06 18.06
CA ILE A 407 -8.81 -5.69 17.59
C ILE A 407 -7.88 -5.28 18.76
N HIS A 408 -8.37 -4.47 19.70
CA HIS A 408 -7.54 -4.00 20.81
C HIS A 408 -7.23 -5.09 21.85
N LEU A 409 -8.14 -6.07 22.03
CA LEU A 409 -7.93 -7.23 22.90
C LEU A 409 -6.99 -8.26 22.24
N GLU A 410 -7.17 -8.56 20.94
CA GLU A 410 -6.29 -9.43 20.15
C GLU A 410 -4.86 -8.90 20.14
N LYS A 411 -4.68 -7.60 19.87
CA LYS A 411 -3.36 -6.95 19.84
C LYS A 411 -2.59 -7.09 21.15
N ARG A 412 -3.30 -7.27 22.27
CA ARG A 412 -2.72 -7.43 23.61
C ARG A 412 -2.66 -8.90 24.06
N GLY A 413 -3.14 -9.84 23.25
CA GLY A 413 -3.19 -11.26 23.58
C GLY A 413 -4.12 -11.59 24.76
N LYS A 414 -5.15 -10.76 24.97
CA LYS A 414 -6.07 -10.85 26.10
C LYS A 414 -7.52 -11.10 25.67
N LEU A 415 -7.73 -11.44 24.39
CA LEU A 415 -9.04 -11.88 23.92
C LEU A 415 -9.30 -13.32 24.41
N THR A 416 -10.32 -13.49 25.24
CA THR A 416 -10.79 -14.80 25.74
C THR A 416 -12.29 -14.95 25.48
N ASP A 417 -12.76 -16.19 25.38
CA ASP A 417 -14.17 -16.50 25.11
C ASP A 417 -15.12 -16.05 26.26
N ASP A 418 -14.55 -15.78 27.45
CA ASP A 418 -15.28 -15.28 28.62
C ASP A 418 -15.58 -13.77 28.57
N ILE A 419 -15.08 -13.07 27.53
CA ILE A 419 -15.33 -11.64 27.31
C ILE A 419 -16.56 -11.45 26.40
N ASP A 420 -17.66 -10.96 26.96
CA ASP A 420 -18.88 -10.63 26.21
C ASP A 420 -18.74 -9.27 25.52
N ILE A 421 -18.22 -9.31 24.28
CA ILE A 421 -17.98 -8.12 23.44
C ILE A 421 -19.30 -7.42 23.07
N ASN A 422 -20.37 -8.17 22.83
CA ASN A 422 -21.68 -7.60 22.50
C ASN A 422 -22.19 -6.74 23.67
N LYS A 423 -22.01 -7.21 24.91
CA LYS A 423 -22.38 -6.46 26.11
C LYS A 423 -21.53 -5.21 26.30
N LEU A 424 -20.22 -5.29 26.02
CA LEU A 424 -19.33 -4.12 26.05
C LEU A 424 -19.78 -3.06 25.04
N ALA A 425 -20.00 -3.44 23.78
CA ALA A 425 -20.39 -2.53 22.71
C ALA A 425 -21.74 -1.82 22.98
N LYS A 426 -22.68 -2.49 23.65
CA LYS A 426 -23.96 -1.91 24.09
C LYS A 426 -23.81 -0.90 25.22
N GLN A 427 -22.88 -1.12 26.16
CA GLN A 427 -22.68 -0.21 27.30
C GLN A 427 -21.77 0.98 26.98
N THR A 428 -21.00 0.92 25.89
CA THR A 428 -20.12 2.02 25.45
C THR A 428 -20.71 2.83 24.29
N GLU A 429 -22.02 3.10 24.32
CA GLU A 429 -22.65 3.97 23.32
C GLU A 429 -22.02 5.37 23.35
N GLY A 430 -21.63 5.89 22.17
CA GLY A 430 -20.99 7.20 22.05
C GLY A 430 -19.48 7.22 22.33
N TYR A 431 -18.85 6.07 22.59
CA TYR A 431 -17.39 5.98 22.73
C TYR A 431 -16.74 6.04 21.33
N CYS A 432 -15.65 6.78 21.21
CA CYS A 432 -14.81 6.73 20.01
C CYS A 432 -13.78 5.59 20.08
N GLY A 433 -13.07 5.34 18.97
CA GLY A 433 -12.04 4.29 18.94
C GLY A 433 -10.94 4.49 19.98
N ALA A 434 -10.54 5.74 20.21
CA ALA A 434 -9.56 6.08 21.26
C ALA A 434 -10.10 5.83 22.68
N ASP A 435 -11.38 6.12 22.93
CA ASP A 435 -12.00 5.85 24.25
C ASP A 435 -12.00 4.34 24.52
N ILE A 436 -12.36 3.53 23.51
CA ILE A 436 -12.35 2.05 23.62
C ILE A 436 -10.94 1.52 23.83
N GLU A 437 -9.94 2.05 23.12
CA GLU A 437 -8.55 1.68 23.33
C GLU A 437 -8.10 1.95 24.77
N GLU A 438 -8.48 3.09 25.33
CA GLU A 438 -8.16 3.47 26.71
C GLU A 438 -8.89 2.59 27.72
N VAL A 439 -10.16 2.21 27.47
CA VAL A 439 -10.88 1.23 28.31
C VAL A 439 -10.09 -0.07 28.44
N VAL A 440 -9.66 -0.63 27.30
CA VAL A 440 -8.90 -1.89 27.26
C VAL A 440 -7.54 -1.72 27.94
N LYS A 441 -6.85 -0.60 27.70
CA LYS A 441 -5.55 -0.33 28.30
C LYS A 441 -5.62 -0.24 29.83
N ASN A 442 -6.58 0.52 30.36
CA ASN A 442 -6.78 0.68 31.79
C ASN A 442 -7.19 -0.64 32.47
N ALA A 443 -8.05 -1.43 31.83
CA ALA A 443 -8.44 -2.74 32.36
C ALA A 443 -7.22 -3.69 32.45
N VAL A 444 -6.38 -3.72 31.41
CA VAL A 444 -5.15 -4.54 31.41
C VAL A 444 -4.15 -4.04 32.46
N GLU A 445 -3.98 -2.73 32.62
CA GLU A 445 -3.09 -2.14 33.62
C GLU A 445 -3.56 -2.47 35.05
N ASN A 446 -4.86 -2.33 35.33
CA ASN A 446 -5.43 -2.66 36.64
C ASN A 446 -5.22 -4.14 36.99
N ILE A 447 -5.41 -5.05 36.02
CA ILE A 447 -5.20 -6.48 36.25
C ILE A 447 -3.73 -6.78 36.52
N PHE A 448 -2.81 -6.18 35.77
CA PHE A 448 -1.38 -6.35 36.00
C PHE A 448 -0.95 -5.88 37.40
N ILE A 449 -1.50 -4.77 37.89
CA ILE A 449 -1.27 -4.28 39.26
C ILE A 449 -1.80 -5.30 40.28
N LEU A 450 -3.02 -5.81 40.07
CA LEU A 450 -3.63 -6.80 40.95
C LEU A 450 -2.90 -8.15 40.98
N GLU A 451 -2.34 -8.60 39.85
CA GLU A 451 -1.48 -9.79 39.78
C GLU A 451 -0.19 -9.58 40.60
N THR A 452 0.41 -8.39 40.48
CA THR A 452 1.64 -8.04 41.20
C THR A 452 1.42 -7.94 42.72
N GLU A 453 0.23 -7.50 43.16
CA GLU A 453 -0.11 -7.38 44.58
C GLU A 453 -0.58 -8.69 45.22
N ASN A 454 -1.21 -9.59 44.46
CA ASN A 454 -1.84 -10.81 44.99
C ASN A 454 -1.10 -12.13 44.66
N GLU A 455 -0.01 -12.10 43.88
CA GLU A 455 0.77 -13.29 43.45
C GLU A 455 -0.06 -14.41 42.76
N GLU A 456 -1.23 -14.07 42.21
CA GLU A 456 -2.09 -14.99 41.44
C GLU A 456 -2.29 -14.48 40.02
N GLU A 457 -2.18 -15.37 39.02
CA GLU A 457 -2.56 -15.08 37.62
C GLU A 457 -4.06 -14.78 37.55
N LYS A 458 -4.42 -13.61 37.01
CA LYS A 458 -5.81 -13.20 36.79
C LYS A 458 -6.06 -12.93 35.32
N GLU A 459 -7.02 -13.65 34.76
CA GLU A 459 -7.52 -13.38 33.42
C GLU A 459 -8.46 -12.17 33.41
N ILE A 460 -8.46 -11.42 32.31
CA ILE A 460 -9.34 -10.26 32.14
C ILE A 460 -10.78 -10.71 31.95
N THR A 461 -11.69 -10.14 32.74
CA THR A 461 -13.11 -10.45 32.64
C THR A 461 -13.89 -9.31 31.99
N THR A 462 -15.10 -9.64 31.52
CA THR A 462 -16.07 -8.63 31.04
C THR A 462 -16.35 -7.55 32.09
N GLN A 463 -16.33 -7.89 33.39
CA GLN A 463 -16.62 -6.93 34.45
C GLN A 463 -15.51 -5.90 34.63
N ASP A 464 -14.24 -6.30 34.50
CA ASP A 464 -13.09 -5.39 34.62
C ASP A 464 -13.10 -4.33 33.50
N LEU A 465 -13.45 -4.76 32.29
CA LEU A 465 -13.61 -3.87 31.13
C LEU A 465 -14.80 -2.90 31.33
N LEU A 466 -15.91 -3.37 31.89
CA LEU A 466 -17.07 -2.52 32.20
C LEU A 466 -16.79 -1.54 33.33
N GLU A 467 -16.03 -1.93 34.34
CA GLU A 467 -15.61 -1.04 35.44
C GLU A 467 -14.66 0.04 34.92
N SER A 468 -13.69 -0.33 34.09
CA SER A 468 -12.82 0.62 33.39
C SER A 468 -13.63 1.61 32.54
N ALA A 469 -14.64 1.12 31.81
CA ALA A 469 -15.49 1.96 30.98
C ALA A 469 -16.23 3.04 31.78
N LYS A 470 -16.68 2.75 33.01
CA LYS A 470 -17.36 3.74 33.87
C LYS A 470 -16.46 4.88 34.31
N ASN A 471 -15.15 4.67 34.33
CA ASN A 471 -14.17 5.68 34.76
C ASN A 471 -13.74 6.61 33.61
N ILE A 472 -14.18 6.35 32.39
CA ILE A 472 -13.85 7.13 31.20
C ILE A 472 -15.10 7.88 30.75
N ASP A 473 -15.09 9.21 30.88
CA ASP A 473 -16.12 10.06 30.30
C ASP A 473 -16.02 10.05 28.78
N SER A 474 -17.13 9.72 28.10
CA SER A 474 -17.14 9.70 26.63
C SER A 474 -16.93 11.11 26.05
N LEU A 475 -16.11 11.20 24.99
CA LEU A 475 -15.92 12.45 24.25
C LEU A 475 -17.24 13.03 23.70
N THR A 476 -18.23 12.16 23.45
CA THR A 476 -19.59 12.56 23.05
C THR A 476 -20.28 13.41 24.11
N ASN A 477 -20.15 13.04 25.39
CA ASN A 477 -20.76 13.78 26.50
C ASN A 477 -20.05 15.11 26.75
N ILE A 478 -18.72 15.14 26.62
CA ILE A 478 -17.90 16.34 26.82
C ILE A 478 -18.13 17.38 25.71
N LEU A 479 -18.38 16.94 24.48
CA LEU A 479 -18.46 17.80 23.28
C LEU A 479 -19.87 17.88 22.67
N ALA A 480 -20.92 17.49 23.39
CA ALA A 480 -22.28 17.38 22.87
C ALA A 480 -22.75 18.61 22.07
N ASP A 481 -22.54 19.82 22.62
CA ASP A 481 -22.95 21.08 21.98
C ASP A 481 -22.20 21.36 20.65
N LYS A 482 -20.91 21.01 20.59
CA LYS A 482 -20.10 21.16 19.37
C LYS A 482 -20.45 20.09 18.32
N ILE A 483 -20.76 18.87 18.76
CA ILE A 483 -21.11 17.75 17.88
C ILE A 483 -22.38 18.06 17.09
N GLU A 484 -23.39 18.66 17.72
CA GLU A 484 -24.64 19.01 17.03
C GLU A 484 -24.42 20.05 15.92
N ILE A 485 -23.57 21.06 16.17
CA ILE A 485 -23.18 22.08 15.18
C ILE A 485 -22.41 21.44 14.02
N LEU A 486 -21.48 20.53 14.33
CA LEU A 486 -20.69 19.82 13.34
C LEU A 486 -21.59 18.92 12.48
N LYS A 487 -22.48 18.11 13.06
CA LYS A 487 -23.44 17.26 12.33
C LYS A 487 -24.34 18.06 11.38
N LYS A 488 -24.90 19.19 11.85
CA LYS A 488 -25.68 20.11 11.00
C LYS A 488 -24.85 20.68 9.83
N SER A 489 -23.58 20.97 10.07
CA SER A 489 -22.67 21.46 9.04
C SER A 489 -22.38 20.36 8.00
N TYR A 490 -22.13 19.13 8.42
CA TYR A 490 -21.88 17.99 7.52
C TYR A 490 -23.08 17.65 6.62
N ASP A 491 -24.29 17.67 7.17
CA ASP A 491 -25.52 17.46 6.38
C ASP A 491 -25.71 18.53 5.31
N LYS A 492 -25.37 19.79 5.62
CA LYS A 492 -25.42 20.91 4.67
C LYS A 492 -24.47 20.70 3.49
N PHE A 493 -23.30 20.10 3.71
CA PHE A 493 -22.28 19.88 2.67
C PHE A 493 -22.41 18.55 1.92
N LYS A 494 -23.39 17.69 2.25
CA LYS A 494 -23.69 16.40 1.58
C LYS A 494 -22.46 15.48 1.45
N ILE A 495 -21.66 15.37 2.51
CA ILE A 495 -20.43 14.57 2.54
C ILE A 495 -20.78 13.08 2.65
N LYS A 496 -20.01 12.20 2.00
CA LYS A 496 -20.24 10.75 2.07
C LYS A 496 -19.83 10.20 3.44
N SER A 497 -20.65 9.33 4.01
CA SER A 497 -20.30 8.62 5.26
C SER A 497 -19.26 7.53 4.98
N ALA A 498 -18.24 7.44 5.84
CA ALA A 498 -17.20 6.41 5.77
C ALA A 498 -17.67 5.02 6.22
N SER A 499 -18.68 4.95 7.09
CA SER A 499 -19.18 3.69 7.67
C SER A 499 -20.19 2.97 6.78
N LYS A 500 -20.91 3.67 5.91
CA LYS A 500 -21.90 3.05 4.99
C LYS A 500 -21.20 2.51 3.74
N LYS A 501 -21.40 1.22 3.43
CA LYS A 501 -20.98 0.63 2.14
C LYS A 501 -21.44 1.50 0.98
N LEU A 502 -20.52 1.75 0.05
CA LEU A 502 -20.84 2.50 -1.17
C LEU A 502 -21.87 1.71 -1.97
N PRO A 503 -22.92 2.34 -2.51
CA PRO A 503 -23.82 1.65 -3.41
C PRO A 503 -23.03 1.23 -4.66
N SER A 504 -22.85 -0.07 -4.85
CA SER A 504 -22.33 -0.66 -6.08
C SER A 504 -23.11 -0.08 -7.26
N SER A 505 -22.41 0.65 -8.13
CA SER A 505 -22.98 1.25 -9.32
C SER A 505 -23.55 0.17 -10.25
N GLN A 506 -24.88 0.11 -10.32
CA GLN A 506 -25.71 -0.46 -11.39
C GLN A 506 -25.26 -1.82 -11.99
N ARG A 507 -25.54 -2.91 -11.27
CA ARG A 507 -26.06 -4.13 -11.90
C ARG A 507 -27.36 -4.54 -11.19
N ILE A 508 -28.46 -4.31 -11.90
CA ILE A 508 -29.80 -4.92 -11.83
C ILE A 508 -30.31 -5.42 -10.45
N LYS A 509 -31.09 -4.53 -9.82
CA LYS A 509 -32.30 -4.69 -8.98
C LYS A 509 -32.75 -6.08 -8.45
N LYS A 510 -33.13 -6.00 -7.15
CA LYS A 510 -34.36 -6.50 -6.45
C LYS A 510 -34.30 -7.88 -5.77
N ASN A 511 -34.14 -7.89 -4.44
CA ASN A 511 -35.23 -7.94 -3.45
C ASN A 511 -34.65 -8.04 -2.02
N LYS A 512 -34.95 -7.07 -1.15
CA LYS A 512 -34.73 -7.16 0.30
C LYS A 512 -36.08 -7.11 1.00
N LYS A 513 -36.46 -8.17 1.72
CA LYS A 513 -37.27 -8.16 2.95
C LYS A 513 -37.15 -9.52 3.68
N GLY A 514 -36.80 -9.47 4.96
CA GLY A 514 -36.77 -10.59 5.92
C GLY A 514 -35.62 -10.37 6.92
N LYS A 515 -35.86 -9.67 8.04
CA LYS A 515 -36.16 -10.18 9.39
C LYS A 515 -35.06 -11.06 10.01
N SER A 516 -34.37 -10.44 10.99
CA SER A 516 -33.79 -10.98 12.24
C SER A 516 -33.48 -12.48 12.33
N GLY A 517 -32.18 -12.77 12.52
CA GLY A 517 -31.66 -14.06 13.02
C GLY A 517 -31.20 -15.03 11.93
N ILE A 518 -30.14 -14.68 11.18
CA ILE A 518 -29.58 -15.52 10.09
C ILE A 518 -28.04 -15.42 10.11
N PRO A 519 -27.28 -16.53 10.10
CA PRO A 519 -25.83 -16.54 9.95
C PRO A 519 -25.45 -15.96 8.58
N THR A 520 -24.65 -14.90 8.60
CA THR A 520 -24.25 -14.17 7.40
C THR A 520 -22.89 -14.65 6.93
N PHE A 521 -22.68 -14.64 5.61
CA PHE A 521 -21.47 -14.52 4.76
C PHE A 521 -20.14 -13.98 5.36
N ARG A 522 -19.91 -14.05 6.69
CA ARG A 522 -18.88 -13.37 7.48
C ARG A 522 -17.58 -14.18 7.59
N ASP A 523 -17.65 -15.49 7.38
CA ASP A 523 -16.48 -16.39 7.48
C ASP A 523 -15.84 -16.71 6.11
N MET A 524 -16.19 -15.99 5.05
CA MET A 524 -15.52 -16.12 3.75
C MET A 524 -14.41 -15.07 3.64
N VAL A 525 -13.20 -15.53 3.31
CA VAL A 525 -12.01 -14.69 3.09
C VAL A 525 -11.77 -14.57 1.60
N VAL A 526 -11.68 -13.34 1.09
CA VAL A 526 -11.26 -13.11 -0.31
C VAL A 526 -9.77 -13.43 -0.43
N VAL A 527 -9.47 -14.43 -1.26
CA VAL A 527 -8.12 -14.82 -1.64
C VAL A 527 -7.89 -14.34 -3.07
N ASN A 528 -7.02 -13.35 -3.21
CA ASN A 528 -6.60 -12.90 -4.53
C ASN A 528 -5.86 -14.04 -5.24
N GLY A 529 -6.16 -14.18 -6.52
CA GLY A 529 -5.46 -15.03 -7.44
C GLY A 529 -4.00 -14.59 -7.65
N GLY A 530 -3.22 -15.46 -8.25
CA GLY A 530 -1.82 -15.24 -8.54
C GLY A 530 -1.19 -16.42 -9.26
N LYS A 531 0.09 -16.30 -9.59
CA LYS A 531 0.85 -17.36 -10.25
C LYS A 531 1.82 -18.00 -9.26
N TYR A 532 1.87 -19.33 -9.25
CA TYR A 532 2.86 -20.09 -8.50
C TYR A 532 3.14 -21.43 -9.18
N THR A 533 4.26 -22.05 -8.80
CA THR A 533 4.58 -23.42 -9.22
C THR A 533 4.08 -24.38 -8.15
N PRO A 534 3.00 -25.14 -8.37
CA PRO A 534 2.49 -26.09 -7.38
C PRO A 534 3.41 -27.29 -7.21
N SER A 535 3.41 -27.88 -6.02
CA SER A 535 4.29 -29.00 -5.65
C SER A 535 4.11 -30.26 -6.51
N PHE A 536 2.98 -30.39 -7.19
CA PHE A 536 2.64 -31.53 -8.06
C PHE A 536 2.80 -31.23 -9.56
N PHE A 537 3.22 -30.01 -9.95
CA PHE A 537 3.39 -29.65 -11.36
C PHE A 537 4.55 -28.65 -11.57
N ASN A 538 5.39 -28.91 -12.58
CA ASN A 538 6.71 -28.25 -12.71
C ASN A 538 6.71 -26.88 -13.43
N GLU A 539 5.55 -26.30 -13.72
CA GLU A 539 5.45 -24.96 -14.32
C GLU A 539 4.47 -24.11 -13.54
N GLU A 540 4.57 -22.79 -13.70
CA GLU A 540 3.64 -21.86 -13.07
C GLU A 540 2.21 -22.05 -13.57
N ARG A 541 1.25 -21.96 -12.65
CA ARG A 541 -0.18 -21.93 -12.95
C ARG A 541 -0.83 -20.77 -12.25
N GLU A 542 -1.84 -20.22 -12.91
CA GLU A 542 -2.61 -19.08 -12.42
C GLU A 542 -3.84 -19.59 -11.66
N VAL A 543 -4.02 -19.07 -10.46
CA VAL A 543 -5.24 -19.18 -9.66
C VAL A 543 -5.97 -17.84 -9.79
N PHE A 544 -7.28 -17.86 -10.00
CA PHE A 544 -8.11 -16.65 -10.06
C PHE A 544 -8.67 -16.29 -8.66
N ASP A 545 -9.24 -15.10 -8.53
CA ASP A 545 -9.80 -14.61 -7.27
C ASP A 545 -10.96 -15.50 -6.80
N ILE A 546 -10.87 -15.96 -5.56
CA ILE A 546 -11.88 -16.82 -4.93
C ILE A 546 -12.17 -16.36 -3.50
N GLU A 547 -13.38 -16.63 -3.03
CA GLU A 547 -13.73 -16.56 -1.61
C GLU A 547 -13.52 -17.94 -0.98
N VAL A 548 -12.77 -18.01 0.11
CA VAL A 548 -12.44 -19.27 0.81
C VAL A 548 -13.00 -19.21 2.23
N CYS A 549 -13.70 -20.26 2.67
CA CYS A 549 -14.16 -20.31 4.05
C CYS A 549 -12.97 -20.32 5.03
N LYS A 550 -13.04 -19.49 6.06
CA LYS A 550 -12.01 -19.28 7.07
C LYS A 550 -11.60 -20.58 7.76
N TYR A 551 -12.56 -21.48 7.95
CA TYR A 551 -12.41 -22.77 8.61
C TYR A 551 -12.89 -23.91 7.69
N PRO A 552 -12.48 -25.16 7.94
CA PRO A 552 -13.23 -26.32 7.43
C PRO A 552 -14.70 -26.23 7.88
N VAL A 553 -15.61 -26.82 7.11
CA VAL A 553 -17.04 -26.83 7.44
C VAL A 553 -17.23 -27.42 8.83
N THR A 554 -17.86 -26.69 9.74
CA THR A 554 -18.11 -27.16 11.10
C THR A 554 -19.36 -28.03 11.18
N GLN A 555 -19.53 -28.77 12.27
CA GLN A 555 -20.74 -29.57 12.48
C GLN A 555 -22.00 -28.70 12.58
N ASP A 556 -21.92 -27.50 13.15
CA ASP A 556 -23.06 -26.55 13.16
C ASP A 556 -23.38 -26.07 11.74
N MET A 557 -22.36 -25.69 10.96
CA MET A 557 -22.55 -25.31 9.55
C MET A 557 -23.14 -26.45 8.72
N TRP A 558 -22.74 -27.69 9.00
CA TRP A 558 -23.27 -28.89 8.37
C TRP A 558 -24.76 -29.07 8.71
N MET A 559 -25.09 -29.10 10.00
CA MET A 559 -26.44 -29.31 10.52
C MET A 559 -27.44 -28.21 10.16
N GLU A 560 -26.93 -27.04 9.78
CA GLU A 560 -27.72 -25.92 9.28
C GLU A 560 -28.38 -26.16 7.91
N VAL A 561 -27.90 -27.16 7.18
CA VAL A 561 -28.29 -27.46 5.80
C VAL A 561 -28.59 -28.95 5.62
N MET A 562 -27.89 -29.79 6.38
CA MET A 562 -28.02 -31.24 6.38
C MET A 562 -28.73 -31.69 7.66
N GLU A 563 -29.52 -32.74 7.57
CA GLU A 563 -30.42 -33.15 8.66
C GLU A 563 -29.72 -34.02 9.73
N GLU A 564 -28.62 -34.69 9.36
CA GLU A 564 -27.91 -35.64 10.22
C GLU A 564 -26.42 -35.27 10.36
N ASN A 565 -25.87 -35.42 11.57
CA ASN A 565 -24.45 -35.17 11.86
C ASN A 565 -23.64 -36.47 11.72
N PRO A 566 -22.81 -36.62 10.65
CA PRO A 566 -22.07 -37.84 10.40
C PRO A 566 -20.85 -38.03 11.31
N SER A 567 -20.44 -37.00 12.05
CA SER A 567 -19.17 -37.01 12.78
C SER A 567 -19.19 -37.91 14.01
N GLU A 568 -18.16 -38.71 14.20
CA GLU A 568 -17.85 -39.49 15.41
C GLU A 568 -17.58 -38.56 16.60
N PHE A 569 -16.71 -37.55 16.43
CA PHE A 569 -16.32 -36.65 17.50
C PHE A 569 -17.25 -35.44 17.58
N LYS A 570 -18.18 -35.43 18.54
CA LYS A 570 -19.24 -34.40 18.62
C LYS A 570 -18.74 -33.05 19.16
N GLY A 571 -19.14 -31.97 18.49
CA GLY A 571 -18.96 -30.59 18.93
C GLY A 571 -19.30 -29.60 17.81
N GLY A 572 -20.14 -28.60 18.08
CA GLY A 572 -20.70 -27.72 17.04
C GLY A 572 -19.64 -26.96 16.23
N ARG A 573 -18.60 -26.47 16.91
CA ARG A 573 -17.43 -25.79 16.31
C ARG A 573 -16.33 -26.73 15.80
N ARG A 574 -16.45 -28.04 16.00
CA ARG A 574 -15.50 -28.99 15.42
C ARG A 574 -15.76 -29.13 13.92
N PRO A 575 -14.73 -29.42 13.12
CA PRO A 575 -14.95 -29.74 11.71
C PRO A 575 -15.89 -30.95 11.60
N VAL A 576 -16.76 -30.91 10.58
CA VAL A 576 -17.53 -32.09 10.20
C VAL A 576 -16.57 -33.11 9.59
N GLU A 577 -16.66 -34.34 10.07
CA GLU A 577 -15.94 -35.49 9.53
C GLU A 577 -16.85 -36.70 9.32
N ASN A 578 -16.31 -37.77 8.73
CA ASN A 578 -17.04 -38.89 8.10
C ASN A 578 -17.90 -38.46 6.89
N VAL A 579 -17.44 -37.46 6.13
CA VAL A 579 -18.14 -36.94 4.95
C VAL A 579 -17.53 -37.54 3.69
N SER A 580 -18.34 -38.17 2.83
CA SER A 580 -17.89 -38.62 1.51
C SER A 580 -17.74 -37.42 0.56
N TRP A 581 -17.01 -37.59 -0.55
CA TRP A 581 -16.86 -36.52 -1.52
C TRP A 581 -18.21 -36.08 -2.11
N TRP A 582 -19.12 -37.03 -2.34
CA TRP A 582 -20.47 -36.74 -2.82
C TRP A 582 -21.33 -35.98 -1.82
N ASP A 583 -21.18 -36.27 -0.52
CA ASP A 583 -21.92 -35.56 0.53
C ASP A 583 -21.44 -34.11 0.62
N ALA A 584 -20.14 -33.87 0.41
CA ALA A 584 -19.58 -32.52 0.33
C ALA A 584 -20.12 -31.72 -0.87
N LEU A 585 -20.28 -32.35 -2.05
CA LEU A 585 -20.90 -31.70 -3.22
C LEU A 585 -22.37 -31.36 -2.96
N GLU A 586 -23.11 -32.28 -2.33
CA GLU A 586 -24.51 -32.07 -1.98
C GLU A 586 -24.68 -30.91 -0.99
N TYR A 587 -23.80 -30.86 0.02
CA TYR A 587 -23.75 -29.74 0.96
C TYR A 587 -23.51 -28.40 0.23
N CYS A 588 -22.52 -28.33 -0.66
CA CYS A 588 -22.23 -27.14 -1.47
C CYS A 588 -23.46 -26.65 -2.25
N ASN A 589 -24.19 -27.57 -2.88
CA ASN A 589 -25.42 -27.24 -3.61
C ASN A 589 -26.53 -26.73 -2.69
N LYS A 590 -26.85 -27.45 -1.62
CA LYS A 590 -27.90 -27.03 -0.68
C LYS A 590 -27.57 -25.70 0.01
N LEU A 591 -26.29 -25.46 0.30
CA LEU A 591 -25.83 -24.17 0.82
C LEU A 591 -26.01 -23.06 -0.23
N SER A 592 -25.70 -23.34 -1.50
CA SER A 592 -25.94 -22.40 -2.61
C SER A 592 -27.42 -22.01 -2.71
N GLU A 593 -28.32 -23.00 -2.67
CA GLU A 593 -29.77 -22.78 -2.69
C GLU A 593 -30.25 -21.96 -1.50
N LYS A 594 -29.76 -22.26 -0.29
CA LYS A 594 -30.07 -21.49 0.94
C LYS A 594 -29.73 -20.01 0.81
N TYR A 595 -28.66 -19.68 0.09
CA TYR A 595 -28.24 -18.30 -0.17
C TYR A 595 -28.76 -17.72 -1.50
N ASN A 596 -29.68 -18.41 -2.18
CA ASN A 596 -30.23 -18.04 -3.50
C ASN A 596 -29.15 -17.87 -4.59
N LEU A 597 -28.17 -18.77 -4.62
CA LEU A 597 -27.15 -18.88 -5.67
C LEU A 597 -27.42 -20.10 -6.56
N GLU A 598 -26.99 -20.07 -7.82
CA GLU A 598 -27.06 -21.24 -8.69
C GLU A 598 -26.14 -22.38 -8.20
N PRO A 599 -26.66 -23.61 -7.98
CA PRO A 599 -25.86 -24.76 -7.56
C PRO A 599 -24.79 -25.12 -8.61
N VAL A 600 -23.54 -25.30 -8.19
CA VAL A 600 -22.41 -25.57 -9.09
C VAL A 600 -22.48 -26.95 -9.71
N TYR A 601 -22.99 -27.94 -8.97
CA TYR A 601 -22.98 -29.33 -9.40
C TYR A 601 -24.36 -29.78 -9.86
N ASP A 602 -24.46 -30.43 -11.02
CA ASP A 602 -25.63 -31.21 -11.39
C ASP A 602 -25.47 -32.64 -10.87
N LEU A 603 -26.21 -32.94 -9.80
CA LEU A 603 -26.21 -34.24 -9.11
C LEU A 603 -27.41 -35.11 -9.51
N SER A 604 -28.17 -34.74 -10.55
CA SER A 604 -29.38 -35.48 -10.98
C SER A 604 -29.11 -36.93 -11.38
N LYS A 605 -27.86 -37.25 -11.75
CA LYS A 605 -27.38 -38.58 -12.14
C LYS A 605 -26.27 -39.12 -11.24
N LYS A 606 -26.22 -38.67 -9.98
CA LYS A 606 -25.25 -39.14 -8.97
C LYS A 606 -25.25 -40.67 -8.84
N ASP A 607 -26.43 -41.30 -8.87
CA ASP A 607 -26.57 -42.77 -8.77
C ASP A 607 -26.03 -43.53 -10.00
N GLU A 608 -25.92 -42.85 -11.16
CA GLU A 608 -25.26 -43.38 -12.36
C GLU A 608 -23.73 -43.09 -12.35
N GLY A 609 -23.22 -42.42 -11.31
CA GLY A 609 -21.84 -41.96 -11.22
C GLY A 609 -21.51 -40.77 -12.13
N ILE A 610 -22.53 -40.10 -12.68
CA ILE A 610 -22.36 -39.01 -13.64
C ILE A 610 -22.50 -37.67 -12.91
N LEU A 611 -21.42 -36.88 -12.94
CA LEU A 611 -21.39 -35.50 -12.50
C LEU A 611 -21.36 -34.55 -13.70
N LYS A 612 -22.06 -33.43 -13.62
CA LYS A 612 -21.85 -32.27 -14.51
C LYS A 612 -21.76 -30.98 -13.72
N ILE A 613 -21.23 -29.93 -14.35
CA ILE A 613 -21.03 -28.61 -13.74
C ILE A 613 -21.96 -27.60 -14.40
N ASN A 614 -22.77 -26.91 -13.60
CA ASN A 614 -23.63 -25.84 -14.06
C ASN A 614 -22.82 -24.55 -14.16
N GLN A 615 -22.94 -23.88 -15.30
CA GLN A 615 -22.30 -22.60 -15.57
C GLN A 615 -23.35 -21.51 -15.81
N LEU A 616 -22.95 -20.27 -15.53
CA LEU A 616 -23.75 -19.07 -15.76
C LEU A 616 -24.24 -19.01 -17.20
N GLY A 617 -25.55 -18.81 -17.38
CA GLY A 617 -26.22 -18.81 -18.68
C GLY A 617 -27.00 -20.09 -19.01
N GLY A 618 -27.04 -21.05 -18.08
CA GLY A 618 -27.82 -22.30 -18.23
C GLY A 618 -27.10 -23.37 -19.05
N GLU A 619 -25.79 -23.22 -19.27
CA GLU A 619 -24.95 -24.24 -19.90
C GLU A 619 -24.49 -25.24 -18.82
N THR A 620 -24.58 -26.54 -19.12
CA THR A 620 -24.11 -27.60 -18.23
C THR A 620 -22.99 -28.38 -18.94
N GLU A 621 -21.79 -28.35 -18.35
CA GLU A 621 -20.58 -28.89 -18.96
C GLU A 621 -20.05 -30.15 -18.25
N TYR A 622 -19.20 -30.91 -18.96
CA TYR A 622 -18.54 -32.06 -18.36
C TYR A 622 -17.45 -31.64 -17.36
N PRO A 623 -17.27 -32.39 -16.25
CA PRO A 623 -16.34 -32.07 -15.16
C PRO A 623 -14.89 -31.77 -15.56
N ASN A 624 -14.41 -32.32 -16.67
CA ASN A 624 -13.02 -32.18 -17.15
C ASN A 624 -12.78 -30.98 -18.07
N ILE A 625 -13.84 -30.30 -18.51
CA ILE A 625 -13.79 -29.14 -19.40
C ILE A 625 -14.51 -27.92 -18.82
N ALA A 626 -15.12 -28.05 -17.65
CA ALA A 626 -15.87 -26.98 -17.02
C ALA A 626 -14.95 -25.82 -16.59
N ASP A 627 -15.37 -24.60 -16.88
CA ASP A 627 -14.69 -23.39 -16.42
C ASP A 627 -15.32 -22.90 -15.12
N PHE A 628 -14.63 -23.10 -13.99
CA PHE A 628 -15.08 -22.66 -12.67
C PHE A 628 -15.13 -21.14 -12.53
N ARG A 629 -14.57 -20.37 -13.47
CA ARG A 629 -14.75 -18.91 -13.57
C ARG A 629 -16.20 -18.53 -13.92
N LYS A 630 -16.98 -19.48 -14.44
CA LYS A 630 -18.37 -19.29 -14.83
C LYS A 630 -19.37 -19.91 -13.83
N THR A 631 -18.97 -20.18 -12.60
CA THR A 631 -19.86 -20.76 -11.57
C THR A 631 -20.19 -19.74 -10.48
N GLU A 632 -21.42 -19.73 -9.97
CA GLU A 632 -21.86 -18.75 -8.96
C GLU A 632 -21.88 -19.29 -7.51
N GLY A 633 -22.30 -20.54 -7.33
CA GLY A 633 -22.51 -21.16 -6.02
C GLY A 633 -21.23 -21.60 -5.30
N PHE A 634 -21.41 -22.21 -4.14
CA PHE A 634 -20.33 -22.82 -3.36
C PHE A 634 -19.86 -24.12 -4.02
N ARG A 635 -18.56 -24.39 -3.87
CA ARG A 635 -17.91 -25.58 -4.43
C ARG A 635 -16.71 -26.01 -3.60
N LEU A 636 -16.22 -27.22 -3.87
CA LEU A 636 -14.91 -27.66 -3.40
C LEU A 636 -13.79 -26.91 -4.15
N PRO A 637 -12.65 -26.65 -3.48
CA PRO A 637 -11.46 -26.13 -4.14
C PRO A 637 -10.82 -27.19 -5.04
N THR A 638 -10.18 -26.73 -6.12
CA THR A 638 -9.23 -27.58 -6.85
C THR A 638 -7.96 -27.77 -6.00
N ALA A 639 -7.17 -28.81 -6.27
CA ALA A 639 -5.90 -29.03 -5.59
C ALA A 639 -4.92 -27.86 -5.78
N LEU A 640 -5.00 -27.20 -6.95
CA LEU A 640 -4.23 -25.99 -7.25
C LEU A 640 -4.71 -24.79 -6.42
N GLU A 641 -6.01 -24.56 -6.33
CA GLU A 641 -6.56 -23.47 -5.51
C GLU A 641 -6.27 -23.71 -4.03
N TRP A 642 -6.41 -24.95 -3.58
CA TRP A 642 -6.17 -25.36 -2.19
C TRP A 642 -4.75 -25.08 -1.76
N GLU A 643 -3.76 -25.50 -2.55
CA GLU A 643 -2.35 -25.30 -2.21
C GLU A 643 -1.95 -23.82 -2.27
N TRP A 644 -2.56 -23.02 -3.16
CA TRP A 644 -2.37 -21.56 -3.19
C TRP A 644 -2.81 -20.89 -1.89
N PHE A 645 -4.07 -21.10 -1.47
CA PHE A 645 -4.57 -20.45 -0.26
C PHE A 645 -3.98 -21.04 1.02
N ALA A 646 -3.66 -22.34 1.05
CA ALA A 646 -3.02 -22.98 2.20
C ALA A 646 -1.58 -22.47 2.39
N SER A 647 -0.88 -22.14 1.30
CA SER A 647 0.44 -21.48 1.34
C SER A 647 0.39 -20.01 1.74
N GLY A 648 -0.81 -19.44 1.97
CA GLY A 648 -1.01 -18.04 2.32
C GLY A 648 -1.06 -17.09 1.11
N GLY A 649 -1.19 -17.64 -0.10
CA GLY A 649 -1.44 -16.92 -1.35
C GLY A 649 -0.47 -15.75 -1.61
N GLU A 650 -0.99 -14.68 -2.19
CA GLU A 650 -0.21 -13.49 -2.54
C GLU A 650 0.49 -12.87 -1.30
N ILE A 651 -0.15 -12.90 -0.13
CA ILE A 651 0.40 -12.30 1.10
C ILE A 651 1.65 -13.06 1.56
N ALA A 652 1.63 -14.39 1.51
CA ALA A 652 2.80 -15.18 1.89
C ALA A 652 3.96 -15.06 0.89
N ILE A 653 3.70 -14.75 -0.38
CA ILE A 653 4.77 -14.39 -1.34
C ILE A 653 5.40 -13.05 -0.94
N GLN A 654 4.58 -12.07 -0.57
CA GLN A 654 5.04 -10.75 -0.13
C GLN A 654 5.87 -10.80 1.16
N ASP A 655 5.48 -11.68 2.09
CA ASP A 655 6.15 -11.84 3.38
C ASP A 655 7.33 -12.85 3.33
N GLU A 656 7.67 -13.39 2.16
CA GLU A 656 8.69 -14.45 1.96
C GLU A 656 8.41 -15.74 2.76
N THR A 657 7.15 -16.01 3.06
CA THR A 657 6.68 -17.16 3.86
C THR A 657 5.94 -18.22 3.05
N PHE A 658 5.79 -18.05 1.74
CA PHE A 658 5.03 -18.97 0.88
C PHE A 658 5.56 -20.40 0.88
N ASN A 659 6.86 -20.57 1.13
CA ASN A 659 7.53 -21.88 1.14
C ASN A 659 7.54 -22.55 2.53
N TYR A 660 6.74 -22.07 3.48
CA TYR A 660 6.59 -22.76 4.76
C TYR A 660 6.09 -24.19 4.56
N THR A 661 6.59 -25.06 5.43
CA THR A 661 6.28 -26.49 5.42
C THR A 661 4.79 -26.73 5.76
N TYR A 662 4.23 -25.93 6.65
CA TYR A 662 2.84 -25.97 7.10
C TYR A 662 2.15 -24.62 6.89
N SER A 663 0.83 -24.63 6.83
CA SER A 663 0.02 -23.42 6.62
C SER A 663 0.27 -22.40 7.74
N GLY A 664 1.03 -21.34 7.43
CA GLY A 664 1.32 -20.23 8.36
C GLY A 664 2.62 -20.32 9.19
N SER A 665 3.31 -21.46 9.24
CA SER A 665 4.57 -21.62 10.01
C SER A 665 5.34 -22.87 9.59
N ASP A 666 6.66 -22.90 9.80
CA ASP A 666 7.44 -24.15 9.74
C ASP A 666 7.29 -25.00 11.02
N ASN A 667 6.72 -24.44 12.09
CA ASN A 667 6.45 -25.14 13.33
C ASN A 667 5.03 -25.70 13.34
N ILE A 668 4.90 -27.03 13.20
CA ILE A 668 3.60 -27.72 13.17
C ILE A 668 2.77 -27.52 14.44
N ASP A 669 3.39 -27.42 15.62
CA ASP A 669 2.65 -27.33 16.89
C ASP A 669 1.88 -26.00 17.04
N GLU A 670 2.32 -24.95 16.34
CA GLU A 670 1.66 -23.64 16.31
C GLU A 670 0.39 -23.63 15.46
N VAL A 671 0.38 -24.39 14.36
CA VAL A 671 -0.62 -24.23 13.28
C VAL A 671 -1.55 -25.42 13.12
N ALA A 672 -1.21 -26.59 13.69
CA ALA A 672 -1.91 -27.84 13.42
C ALA A 672 -2.38 -28.59 14.66
N TRP A 673 -3.57 -29.17 14.57
CA TRP A 673 -3.97 -30.33 15.36
C TRP A 673 -3.59 -31.60 14.60
N TYR A 674 -2.58 -32.32 15.08
CA TYR A 674 -2.07 -33.54 14.45
C TYR A 674 -1.87 -34.61 15.53
N GLU A 675 -1.53 -35.83 15.11
CA GLU A 675 -1.54 -37.01 15.97
C GLU A 675 -0.88 -36.85 17.35
N LYS A 676 0.24 -36.09 17.46
CA LYS A 676 0.96 -35.95 18.74
C LYS A 676 0.28 -35.01 19.73
N ASN A 677 -0.45 -34.00 19.26
CA ASN A 677 -1.01 -32.95 20.12
C ASN A 677 -2.55 -32.95 20.17
N SER A 678 -3.22 -33.73 19.30
CA SER A 678 -4.68 -33.76 19.22
C SER A 678 -5.35 -34.72 20.21
N GLY A 679 -4.62 -35.65 20.83
CA GLY A 679 -5.24 -36.74 21.58
C GLY A 679 -6.11 -37.67 20.71
N LYS A 680 -5.86 -37.71 19.38
CA LYS A 680 -6.56 -38.55 18.39
C LYS A 680 -8.04 -38.23 18.21
N GLN A 681 -8.42 -36.97 18.34
CA GLN A 681 -9.77 -36.47 18.07
C GLN A 681 -9.72 -35.13 17.34
N THR A 682 -10.82 -34.74 16.69
CA THR A 682 -10.99 -33.39 16.14
C THR A 682 -11.14 -32.36 17.25
N HIS A 683 -10.72 -31.13 16.97
CA HIS A 683 -10.80 -30.00 17.89
C HIS A 683 -11.58 -28.86 17.25
N ASP A 684 -12.02 -27.91 18.08
CA ASP A 684 -12.72 -26.73 17.61
C ASP A 684 -11.84 -25.95 16.64
N VAL A 685 -12.42 -25.57 15.49
CA VAL A 685 -11.71 -24.83 14.45
C VAL A 685 -11.28 -23.46 14.96
N GLY A 686 -10.15 -22.97 14.46
CA GLY A 686 -9.66 -21.63 14.78
C GLY A 686 -8.85 -21.49 16.06
N THR A 687 -8.53 -22.60 16.73
CA THR A 687 -7.79 -22.63 18.01
C THR A 687 -6.27 -22.62 17.85
N LYS A 688 -5.77 -22.89 16.64
CA LYS A 688 -4.35 -22.80 16.25
C LYS A 688 -4.08 -21.51 15.48
N LYS A 689 -2.80 -21.17 15.28
CA LYS A 689 -2.39 -19.97 14.54
C LYS A 689 -2.86 -20.07 13.07
N PRO A 690 -3.47 -19.03 12.50
CA PRO A 690 -3.85 -19.01 11.09
C PRO A 690 -2.64 -18.78 10.18
N ASN A 691 -2.84 -19.01 8.89
CA ASN A 691 -1.88 -18.58 7.87
C ASN A 691 -1.99 -17.08 7.55
N GLN A 692 -1.17 -16.62 6.61
CA GLN A 692 -1.05 -15.21 6.23
C GLN A 692 -2.36 -14.58 5.71
N LEU A 693 -3.28 -15.41 5.22
CA LEU A 693 -4.61 -14.98 4.75
C LEU A 693 -5.67 -14.98 5.87
N GLY A 694 -5.32 -15.43 7.08
CA GLY A 694 -6.28 -15.61 8.16
C GLY A 694 -7.09 -16.91 8.05
N LEU A 695 -6.64 -17.89 7.25
CA LEU A 695 -7.26 -19.21 7.16
C LEU A 695 -6.69 -20.15 8.23
N TYR A 696 -7.57 -20.93 8.84
CA TYR A 696 -7.23 -21.82 9.96
C TYR A 696 -7.34 -23.28 9.55
N ASP A 697 -6.62 -24.14 10.27
CA ASP A 697 -6.72 -25.60 10.18
C ASP A 697 -6.44 -26.17 8.76
N CYS A 698 -5.75 -25.44 7.87
CA CYS A 698 -5.35 -26.00 6.57
C CYS A 698 -4.25 -27.07 6.70
N SER A 699 -3.53 -27.10 7.83
CA SER A 699 -2.58 -28.15 8.19
C SER A 699 -3.11 -28.87 9.43
N GLY A 700 -3.79 -30.01 9.28
CA GLY A 700 -4.30 -30.84 10.37
C GLY A 700 -5.80 -30.69 10.66
N ASN A 701 -6.21 -31.15 11.84
CA ASN A 701 -7.59 -31.35 12.28
C ASN A 701 -8.34 -32.40 11.45
N VAL A 702 -8.64 -32.12 10.18
CA VAL A 702 -9.29 -33.05 9.24
C VAL A 702 -8.64 -32.99 7.86
N TRP A 703 -8.69 -34.11 7.13
CA TRP A 703 -8.36 -34.08 5.70
C TRP A 703 -9.45 -33.32 4.94
N GLU A 704 -9.06 -32.45 4.02
CA GLU A 704 -10.00 -31.69 3.19
C GLU A 704 -10.11 -32.29 1.78
N TRP A 705 -11.34 -32.60 1.35
CA TRP A 705 -11.64 -33.00 -0.02
C TRP A 705 -11.36 -31.87 -1.02
N CYS A 706 -10.64 -32.18 -2.09
CA CYS A 706 -10.53 -31.35 -3.28
C CYS A 706 -11.40 -31.90 -4.42
N TYR A 707 -11.65 -31.05 -5.42
CA TYR A 707 -12.40 -31.44 -6.62
C TYR A 707 -11.65 -32.49 -7.48
N ASP A 708 -10.31 -32.39 -7.53
CA ASP A 708 -9.46 -33.18 -8.43
C ASP A 708 -9.51 -34.69 -8.19
N THR A 709 -9.34 -35.43 -9.29
CA THR A 709 -9.10 -36.87 -9.25
C THR A 709 -7.65 -37.20 -8.91
N GLY A 710 -7.41 -38.34 -8.28
CA GLY A 710 -6.07 -38.81 -7.91
C GLY A 710 -5.15 -39.23 -9.07
N SER A 711 -5.43 -38.80 -10.30
CA SER A 711 -4.63 -39.09 -11.49
C SER A 711 -3.56 -38.02 -11.69
N SER A 712 -2.39 -38.44 -12.19
CA SER A 712 -1.35 -37.51 -12.66
C SER A 712 -1.61 -37.14 -14.11
N GLY A 713 -1.52 -35.86 -14.45
CA GLY A 713 -1.80 -35.36 -15.79
C GLY A 713 -1.26 -33.96 -16.00
N TYR A 714 -1.37 -33.46 -17.23
CA TYR A 714 -1.04 -32.08 -17.54
C TYR A 714 -2.16 -31.17 -17.02
N VAL A 715 -1.79 -30.18 -16.21
CA VAL A 715 -2.71 -29.14 -15.73
C VAL A 715 -2.70 -28.02 -16.78
N SER A 716 -3.83 -27.69 -17.40
CA SER A 716 -3.89 -26.63 -18.42
C SER A 716 -4.17 -25.26 -17.77
N GLU A 717 -3.91 -24.15 -18.48
CA GLU A 717 -4.30 -22.80 -17.98
C GLU A 717 -5.82 -22.54 -18.10
N GLU A 718 -6.48 -23.21 -19.05
CA GLU A 718 -7.94 -23.08 -19.25
C GLU A 718 -8.72 -23.84 -18.17
N THR A 719 -8.26 -25.05 -17.86
CA THR A 719 -8.79 -25.94 -16.81
C THR A 719 -7.67 -26.35 -15.85
N PRO A 720 -7.39 -25.54 -14.82
CA PRO A 720 -6.24 -25.73 -13.94
C PRO A 720 -6.50 -26.75 -12.82
N TYR A 721 -7.05 -27.92 -13.21
CA TYR A 721 -7.34 -29.06 -12.34
C TYR A 721 -7.38 -30.34 -13.18
N ILE A 722 -7.29 -31.50 -12.53
CA ILE A 722 -7.34 -32.81 -13.20
C ILE A 722 -8.63 -33.52 -12.81
N TYR A 723 -9.43 -33.89 -13.83
CA TYR A 723 -10.61 -34.72 -13.63
C TYR A 723 -10.65 -35.88 -14.63
N ASP A 724 -10.62 -37.11 -14.11
CA ASP A 724 -10.81 -38.34 -14.86
C ASP A 724 -12.06 -39.08 -14.36
N ALA A 725 -13.11 -39.11 -15.18
CA ALA A 725 -14.37 -39.76 -14.84
C ALA A 725 -14.25 -41.28 -14.58
N SER A 726 -13.17 -41.93 -15.06
CA SER A 726 -12.90 -43.34 -14.79
C SER A 726 -12.18 -43.60 -13.47
N ASN A 727 -11.65 -42.55 -12.83
CA ASN A 727 -10.92 -42.64 -11.58
C ASN A 727 -11.85 -42.32 -10.40
N ASN A 728 -12.06 -43.30 -9.53
CA ASN A 728 -12.89 -43.15 -8.34
C ASN A 728 -12.13 -42.56 -7.15
N ASN A 729 -10.83 -42.28 -7.26
CA ASN A 729 -10.07 -41.65 -6.19
C ASN A 729 -10.12 -40.13 -6.32
N ARG A 730 -10.35 -39.41 -5.21
CA ARG A 730 -10.33 -37.95 -5.11
C ARG A 730 -9.20 -37.48 -4.23
N ILE A 731 -8.64 -36.31 -4.53
CA ILE A 731 -7.53 -35.73 -3.78
C ILE A 731 -8.00 -35.26 -2.40
N LEU A 732 -7.19 -35.54 -1.39
CA LEU A 732 -7.27 -35.06 -0.02
C LEU A 732 -5.99 -34.29 0.31
N LYS A 733 -6.15 -33.13 0.96
CA LYS A 733 -5.06 -32.24 1.38
C LYS A 733 -5.17 -31.91 2.89
N GLY A 734 -4.11 -31.35 3.45
CA GLY A 734 -4.08 -30.75 4.80
C GLY A 734 -3.68 -31.65 5.96
N GLY A 735 -3.92 -32.97 5.91
CA GLY A 735 -3.60 -33.86 7.03
C GLY A 735 -4.68 -33.88 8.12
N SER A 736 -4.60 -34.81 9.07
CA SER A 736 -5.62 -34.93 10.14
C SER A 736 -5.05 -35.22 11.52
N CYS A 737 -5.93 -35.16 12.52
CA CYS A 737 -5.60 -35.35 13.93
C CYS A 737 -5.39 -36.81 14.37
N GLY A 738 -5.46 -37.82 13.49
CA GLY A 738 -5.42 -39.24 13.90
C GLY A 738 -4.78 -40.19 12.88
N TRP A 739 -4.48 -41.41 13.32
CA TRP A 739 -3.73 -42.42 12.55
C TRP A 739 -4.67 -43.32 11.72
N PHE A 740 -4.34 -43.53 10.44
CA PHE A 740 -4.84 -44.68 9.67
C PHE A 740 -3.71 -45.69 9.47
N LEU A 741 -4.01 -46.96 9.79
CA LEU A 741 -3.16 -48.13 9.66
C LEU A 741 -2.49 -48.23 8.27
N PHE A 742 -1.25 -47.78 8.10
CA PHE A 742 -0.29 -48.45 7.22
C PHE A 742 1.12 -48.19 7.74
N GLY A 743 1.77 -49.26 8.20
CA GLY A 743 3.08 -49.20 8.84
C GLY A 743 4.17 -48.67 7.91
N ALA A 744 4.65 -47.47 8.20
CA ALA A 744 5.97 -47.02 7.80
C ALA A 744 6.60 -46.31 9.01
N ALA A 745 7.77 -46.80 9.40
CA ALA A 745 8.44 -46.45 10.63
C ALA A 745 9.33 -45.19 10.45
N PHE A 746 9.37 -44.38 11.50
CA PHE A 746 10.30 -43.26 11.79
C PHE A 746 10.20 -42.02 10.86
N ASP A 747 9.97 -40.85 11.47
CA ASP A 747 9.74 -39.48 10.93
C ASP A 747 8.40 -39.12 10.24
N GLY A 748 7.50 -40.08 9.99
CA GLY A 748 6.31 -39.88 9.13
C GLY A 748 5.04 -39.21 9.71
N LEU A 749 5.04 -38.65 10.93
CA LEU A 749 3.77 -38.27 11.61
C LEU A 749 3.34 -36.81 11.40
N ALA A 750 4.30 -35.90 11.27
CA ALA A 750 4.07 -34.49 10.90
C ALA A 750 4.11 -34.30 9.37
N TYR A 751 4.52 -35.33 8.62
CA TYR A 751 4.72 -35.26 7.17
C TYR A 751 3.39 -35.09 6.41
N ASN A 752 2.32 -35.71 6.90
CA ASN A 752 1.01 -35.70 6.25
C ASN A 752 0.29 -34.35 6.35
N CYS A 753 0.71 -33.47 7.26
CA CYS A 753 0.13 -32.14 7.44
C CYS A 753 0.79 -31.06 6.56
N LYS A 754 1.82 -31.43 5.79
CA LYS A 754 2.52 -30.51 4.89
C LYS A 754 1.58 -30.04 3.79
N ILE A 755 1.69 -28.78 3.40
CA ILE A 755 0.90 -28.20 2.31
C ILE A 755 1.12 -28.96 0.98
N SER A 756 2.37 -29.34 0.72
CA SER A 756 2.76 -30.09 -0.47
C SER A 756 2.30 -31.55 -0.47
N TYR A 757 1.89 -32.10 0.68
CA TYR A 757 1.47 -33.48 0.77
C TYR A 757 0.03 -33.63 0.26
N SER A 758 -0.20 -34.60 -0.61
CA SER A 758 -1.53 -35.01 -1.05
C SER A 758 -1.70 -36.52 -0.92
N LYS A 759 -2.94 -36.93 -0.68
CA LYS A 759 -3.37 -38.33 -0.73
C LYS A 759 -4.55 -38.42 -1.70
N ALA A 760 -4.79 -39.60 -2.25
CA ALA A 760 -6.06 -39.90 -2.92
C ALA A 760 -6.78 -41.06 -2.23
N ASP A 761 -8.10 -41.02 -2.14
CA ASP A 761 -8.92 -42.10 -1.60
C ASP A 761 -10.26 -42.21 -2.33
N LEU A 762 -10.97 -43.32 -2.16
CA LEU A 762 -12.21 -43.61 -2.87
C LEU A 762 -13.28 -42.54 -2.59
N ILE A 763 -14.03 -42.16 -3.63
CA ILE A 763 -15.07 -41.12 -3.61
C ILE A 763 -16.17 -41.37 -2.56
N ASP A 764 -16.48 -42.64 -2.29
CA ASP A 764 -17.48 -43.08 -1.30
C ASP A 764 -16.87 -43.35 0.09
N ALA A 765 -15.57 -43.11 0.29
CA ALA A 765 -14.93 -43.35 1.57
C ALA A 765 -15.36 -42.30 2.59
N SER A 766 -16.27 -42.66 3.49
CA SER A 766 -16.56 -41.94 4.74
C SER A 766 -15.68 -42.48 5.88
N LYS A 767 -14.36 -42.24 5.78
CA LYS A 767 -13.41 -42.62 6.82
C LYS A 767 -13.37 -41.55 7.92
N ALA A 768 -13.10 -41.98 9.16
CA ALA A 768 -12.88 -41.09 10.30
C ALA A 768 -11.93 -39.95 9.90
N LEU A 769 -12.28 -38.70 10.18
CA LEU A 769 -11.46 -37.51 9.92
C LEU A 769 -11.41 -36.98 8.46
N TYR A 770 -12.31 -37.39 7.57
CA TYR A 770 -12.49 -36.75 6.26
C TYR A 770 -13.57 -35.68 6.31
N GLY A 771 -13.17 -34.44 6.04
CA GLY A 771 -14.02 -33.27 5.95
C GLY A 771 -13.70 -32.47 4.69
N PHE A 772 -14.07 -31.19 4.69
CA PHE A 772 -13.85 -30.30 3.55
C PHE A 772 -14.03 -28.85 3.95
N ARG A 773 -13.67 -27.97 3.03
CA ARG A 773 -13.88 -26.53 3.09
C ARG A 773 -14.60 -26.09 1.83
N ILE A 774 -15.46 -25.09 1.96
CA ILE A 774 -16.16 -24.49 0.84
C ILE A 774 -15.40 -23.27 0.31
N ILE A 775 -15.44 -23.11 -0.99
CA ILE A 775 -15.01 -21.89 -1.67
C ILE A 775 -16.09 -21.40 -2.64
N ARG A 776 -15.94 -20.18 -3.13
CA ARG A 776 -16.81 -19.57 -4.12
C ARG A 776 -16.00 -18.74 -5.11
N THR A 777 -16.39 -18.74 -6.38
CA THR A 777 -15.77 -17.89 -7.40
C THR A 777 -16.33 -16.45 -7.32
N ILE A 778 -15.47 -15.43 -7.50
CA ILE A 778 -15.82 -13.99 -7.45
C ILE A 778 -16.02 -13.40 -8.85
#